data_AF-A0A7R9CJJ5-F1
#
_entry.id   AF-A0A7R9CJJ5-F1
#
_cell.length_a   1.000
_cell.length_b   1.000
_cell.length_c   1.000
_cell.angle_alpha   90.00
_cell.angle_beta   90.00
_cell.angle_gamma   90.00
#
_symmetry.space_group_name_H-M   'P 1'
#
loop_
_entity.id
_entity.type
_entity.pdbx_description
1 polymer ?
#
loop_
_entity_poly.entity_id
_entity_poly.type
_entity_poly.pdbx_seq_one_letter_code
_entity_poly.pdbx_strand_id
1 'polypeptide(L)'
;MVATRHSPNSPITVNGNDTTQSQHSPINVNGSDTTQSQLGPISVNGSDTTQSQHSPIIVNGSDTTQSQHGPISVNGSDTTQSQHRLGRAYALLFAERGASVVVNDLGGGRHGDGSSTKAADIVVQEIRSKGGKAAANYNSVEDGDKIIQTALDNFGRIDVVVNNAGILRDRSFARISNTDWDLIHQVHLKGTFKTTQAAWPHFRKQNYGRVIVTSSNSGLYGNFGQANYAAAKIGVVGLSSTLAIEGRKNNIHCNAIVPTAASRMTEDILPPEPTSHNYNPVRSERPRREEEFGFPLLFRRWFSFCMPLRSNRFGDYNDIKRGGGSLFLVGLSAVNGDFFAELKPELIAPVVVWLCHESCPETGSIIEAAAGWAGKSKVLDFAWSLGYLVRSQGSLLRSKITDNVTPEDVREHWGTVTDMSNAKHYPSIADVSATLTVALEEMKANAQSDSLSKVATHSLSYDKRDIILYSLGVGASLDNPEDLKYLYEGHEAFSALPTFLIIPAITTLLGANIIGDVFPGKDIDLTKMLHGEQYLEVIRPLETSGELVSKARVVDVLDKGSGAAILVDVDTFDENGNRVAYNQVTTFAIGMGGFGGKRTSDKAVDIANAPARAPDATVTEKTSLNQAAVYRLSGDWNPLHIDQDMATLGGYRRPILHGLCTLGFSARHILQRFANNDPSKFKAIKARFPKPVLPGQTLQTNMWHEGSRIHFETKVLESGYTVIGGAYVDLTETVPFLRTNNVSATETLKSEAVFDALKKRIEANLEKVKKINGVFQYNITVGGNTAGSWTIDLKKGVLYKGPVKEGKVDCTLTMSDPDFVDLFAGKLNPQMAFMQGKLKVAGNLMLVQKLSGLMKEQSKL
;
A
#
# COMPACT_ATOMS: atom_id res chain seq x y z
N MET A 1 33.01 28.35 28.56
CA MET A 1 33.13 29.27 29.70
C MET A 1 31.72 29.62 30.19
N VAL A 2 31.40 29.22 31.44
CA VAL A 2 30.45 29.83 32.44
C VAL A 2 28.97 30.01 32.02
N ALA A 3 27.98 29.20 32.46
CA ALA A 3 27.27 29.09 33.77
C ALA A 3 26.39 30.36 34.11
N THR A 4 25.13 30.36 34.62
CA THR A 4 24.44 29.51 35.63
C THR A 4 22.91 29.85 35.78
N ARG A 5 22.09 28.81 36.07
CA ARG A 5 20.89 28.62 36.96
C ARG A 5 19.90 29.75 37.37
N HIS A 6 18.58 29.43 37.37
CA HIS A 6 17.76 29.21 38.60
C HIS A 6 16.33 28.65 38.35
N SER A 7 15.99 27.53 39.00
CA SER A 7 14.66 27.16 39.58
C SER A 7 14.88 27.07 41.13
N PRO A 8 13.89 26.93 42.06
CA PRO A 8 12.82 25.88 42.08
C PRO A 8 11.49 26.13 42.92
N ASN A 9 10.60 25.10 42.89
CA ASN A 9 9.52 24.67 43.83
C ASN A 9 8.12 25.35 43.81
N SER A 10 6.99 24.73 43.37
CA SER A 10 6.10 23.63 43.91
C SER A 10 4.78 24.21 44.49
N PRO A 11 3.61 23.52 44.67
CA PRO A 11 3.22 22.13 44.36
C PRO A 11 1.82 21.95 43.66
N ILE A 12 1.46 20.68 43.51
CA ILE A 12 0.29 19.99 42.92
C ILE A 12 -1.09 20.45 43.43
N THR A 13 -2.10 20.45 42.56
CA THR A 13 -3.50 20.10 42.91
C THR A 13 -4.22 19.42 41.74
N VAL A 14 -4.98 18.38 42.06
CA VAL A 14 -5.76 17.48 41.19
C VAL A 14 -7.25 17.86 41.25
N ASN A 15 -8.00 17.50 40.20
CA ASN A 15 -9.47 17.56 39.96
C ASN A 15 -9.87 18.67 38.96
N GLY A 16 -10.66 18.44 37.91
CA GLY A 16 -11.35 17.25 37.43
C GLY A 16 -12.11 17.59 36.13
N ASN A 17 -12.53 16.53 35.43
CA ASN A 17 -13.60 16.44 34.42
C ASN A 17 -13.77 17.59 33.41
N ASP A 18 -13.47 17.32 32.14
CA ASP A 18 -14.49 17.53 31.11
C ASP A 18 -14.37 16.50 29.97
N THR A 19 -15.46 15.76 29.81
CA THR A 19 -15.73 14.79 28.76
C THR A 19 -16.29 15.51 27.55
N THR A 20 -15.61 15.47 26.41
CA THR A 20 -16.25 15.69 25.10
C THR A 20 -15.97 14.51 24.19
N GLN A 21 -16.97 13.64 24.08
CA GLN A 21 -17.09 12.59 23.07
C GLN A 21 -17.19 13.25 21.68
N SER A 22 -16.25 12.95 20.78
CA SER A 22 -16.40 13.20 19.35
C SER A 22 -17.21 12.06 18.73
N GLN A 23 -18.46 12.35 18.37
CA GLN A 23 -19.29 11.45 17.57
C GLN A 23 -18.73 11.36 16.14
N HIS A 24 -18.30 10.18 15.73
CA HIS A 24 -18.11 9.84 14.32
C HIS A 24 -19.43 9.32 13.76
N SER A 25 -20.05 10.11 12.88
CA SER A 25 -21.15 9.65 12.01
C SER A 25 -20.57 9.24 10.64
N PRO A 26 -21.03 8.12 10.04
CA PRO A 26 -20.59 7.69 8.72
C PRO A 26 -21.27 8.54 7.63
N ILE A 27 -20.47 9.14 6.75
CA ILE A 27 -20.96 9.88 5.58
C ILE A 27 -21.22 8.88 4.45
N ASN A 28 -22.48 8.86 4.02
CA ASN A 28 -23.04 8.07 2.94
C ASN A 28 -22.71 8.75 1.61
N VAL A 29 -22.03 8.05 0.69
CA VAL A 29 -21.69 8.57 -0.65
C VAL A 29 -22.83 8.25 -1.60
N ASN A 30 -23.63 9.25 -1.94
CA ASN A 30 -24.43 9.32 -3.18
C ASN A 30 -24.99 10.75 -3.32
N GLY A 31 -24.43 11.53 -4.23
CA GLY A 31 -24.92 12.88 -4.53
C GLY A 31 -23.95 13.61 -5.45
N SER A 32 -24.25 13.59 -6.74
CA SER A 32 -23.68 14.48 -7.75
C SER A 32 -24.08 15.92 -7.44
N ASP A 33 -23.14 16.76 -7.05
CA ASP A 33 -23.29 18.22 -7.18
C ASP A 33 -21.92 18.88 -7.37
N THR A 34 -21.81 19.57 -8.50
CA THR A 34 -20.67 20.38 -8.91
C THR A 34 -20.80 21.75 -8.22
N THR A 35 -19.99 21.99 -7.19
CA THR A 35 -19.74 23.35 -6.69
C THR A 35 -18.25 23.60 -6.59
N GLN A 36 -17.78 24.58 -7.36
CA GLN A 36 -16.40 25.07 -7.35
C GLN A 36 -16.06 25.61 -5.96
N SER A 37 -15.09 24.99 -5.27
CA SER A 37 -14.50 25.57 -4.06
C SER A 37 -13.60 26.73 -4.44
N GLN A 38 -14.01 27.96 -4.14
CA GLN A 38 -13.14 29.13 -4.24
C GLN A 38 -12.15 29.14 -3.05
N LEU A 39 -10.85 29.18 -3.35
CA LEU A 39 -9.80 29.46 -2.36
C LEU A 39 -9.98 30.90 -1.87
N GLY A 40 -10.09 31.08 -0.55
CA GLY A 40 -10.19 32.39 0.11
C GLY A 40 -8.91 33.23 -0.02
N PRO A 41 -8.95 34.52 0.39
CA PRO A 41 -7.81 35.42 0.31
C PRO A 41 -6.67 34.97 1.25
N ILE A 42 -5.43 35.21 0.82
CA ILE A 42 -4.19 34.98 1.58
C ILE A 42 -4.23 35.86 2.85
N SER A 43 -4.21 35.28 4.04
CA SER A 43 -4.26 36.04 5.30
C SER A 43 -3.28 35.48 6.33
N VAL A 44 -2.28 36.29 6.68
CA VAL A 44 -1.33 35.97 7.75
C VAL A 44 -1.99 36.22 9.11
N ASN A 45 -2.16 35.16 9.91
CA ASN A 45 -2.51 35.30 11.32
C ASN A 45 -1.28 35.81 12.10
N GLY A 46 -1.34 37.08 12.52
CA GLY A 46 -0.48 37.67 13.53
C GLY A 46 -1.25 38.81 14.19
N SER A 47 -1.47 38.71 15.49
CA SER A 47 -2.13 39.71 16.32
C SER A 47 -1.40 41.05 16.25
N ASP A 48 -1.94 42.02 15.53
CA ASP A 48 -2.12 43.41 15.97
C ASP A 48 -2.76 44.25 14.85
N THR A 49 -3.77 45.03 15.21
CA THR A 49 -4.52 45.92 14.33
C THR A 49 -3.65 47.05 13.78
N THR A 50 -3.11 46.87 12.57
CA THR A 50 -2.75 47.94 11.61
C THR A 50 -3.01 47.45 10.17
N GLN A 51 -3.40 48.36 9.28
CA GLN A 51 -3.86 48.12 7.90
C GLN A 51 -3.13 46.98 7.14
N SER A 52 -3.90 46.05 6.56
CA SER A 52 -3.41 44.93 5.75
C SER A 52 -2.54 45.40 4.57
N GLN A 53 -1.23 45.18 4.65
CA GLN A 53 -0.33 45.34 3.51
C GLN A 53 -0.39 44.10 2.63
N HIS A 54 -0.70 44.31 1.35
CA HIS A 54 -0.86 43.26 0.34
C HIS A 54 0.51 42.68 -0.11
N SER A 55 0.63 41.36 -0.18
CA SER A 55 1.89 40.63 -0.39
C SER A 55 2.47 40.75 -1.81
N PRO A 56 3.74 41.14 -1.99
CA PRO A 56 4.41 41.19 -3.29
C PRO A 56 5.03 39.85 -3.76
N ILE A 57 4.82 39.53 -5.04
CA ILE A 57 5.25 38.32 -5.75
C ILE A 57 6.04 38.74 -7.00
N ILE A 58 7.20 38.14 -7.24
CA ILE A 58 7.96 38.34 -8.48
C ILE A 58 7.67 37.17 -9.42
N VAL A 59 7.23 37.49 -10.63
CA VAL A 59 7.12 36.53 -11.74
C VAL A 59 8.06 36.96 -12.87
N ASN A 60 9.05 36.13 -13.17
CA ASN A 60 9.99 36.35 -14.27
C ASN A 60 9.41 35.80 -15.59
N GLY A 61 9.15 36.66 -16.56
CA GLY A 61 8.69 36.37 -17.93
C GLY A 61 9.73 36.75 -19.00
N SER A 62 9.65 36.12 -20.17
CA SER A 62 10.22 36.63 -21.43
C SER A 62 9.53 35.95 -22.60
N ASP A 63 8.89 36.69 -23.53
CA ASP A 63 8.59 36.16 -24.89
C ASP A 63 8.03 37.12 -26.00
N THR A 64 8.27 38.44 -26.11
CA THR A 64 7.58 39.27 -27.16
C THR A 64 8.35 39.53 -28.46
N THR A 65 7.67 39.45 -29.63
CA THR A 65 8.12 39.94 -30.96
C THR A 65 7.32 41.15 -31.45
N GLN A 66 7.99 42.07 -32.19
CA GLN A 66 7.41 42.83 -33.32
C GLN A 66 8.51 43.08 -34.38
N SER A 67 8.19 42.87 -35.65
CA SER A 67 9.04 43.11 -36.84
C SER A 67 8.59 44.36 -37.60
N GLN A 68 9.53 45.08 -38.25
CA GLN A 68 9.23 46.16 -39.20
C GLN A 68 9.55 45.76 -40.65
N HIS A 69 8.63 46.05 -41.59
CA HIS A 69 8.89 46.65 -42.92
C HIS A 69 7.55 47.08 -43.60
N GLY A 70 7.46 48.35 -44.05
CA GLY A 70 6.62 48.85 -45.17
C GLY A 70 5.13 49.17 -44.91
N PRO A 71 4.55 50.25 -45.50
CA PRO A 71 3.32 50.86 -45.01
C PRO A 71 2.06 50.18 -45.57
N ILE A 72 1.14 49.75 -44.70
CA ILE A 72 -0.30 49.71 -44.95
C ILE A 72 -0.98 49.67 -43.56
N SER A 73 -1.83 50.67 -43.32
CA SER A 73 -2.75 50.70 -42.19
C SER A 73 -3.94 49.80 -42.51
N VAL A 74 -4.23 48.82 -41.65
CA VAL A 74 -5.57 48.25 -41.54
C VAL A 74 -5.92 48.16 -40.05
N ASN A 75 -6.84 49.02 -39.64
CA ASN A 75 -7.56 48.88 -38.39
C ASN A 75 -8.35 47.57 -38.42
N GLY A 76 -7.96 46.62 -37.58
CA GLY A 76 -8.67 45.38 -37.32
C GLY A 76 -8.00 44.70 -36.14
N SER A 77 -8.75 44.57 -35.06
CA SER A 77 -8.36 43.93 -33.79
C SER A 77 -7.51 42.67 -33.96
N ASP A 78 -6.30 42.66 -33.43
CA ASP A 78 -5.59 41.40 -33.16
C ASP A 78 -4.91 41.44 -31.78
N THR A 79 -5.66 40.95 -30.78
CA THR A 79 -5.26 40.79 -29.38
C THR A 79 -4.85 39.35 -29.03
N THR A 80 -4.49 38.51 -30.01
CA THR A 80 -4.43 37.05 -29.79
C THR A 80 -3.04 36.43 -29.56
N GLN A 81 -1.92 37.13 -29.75
CA GLN A 81 -0.58 36.53 -29.58
C GLN A 81 0.11 36.78 -28.23
N SER A 82 -0.61 37.33 -27.24
CA SER A 82 -0.13 37.47 -25.84
C SER A 82 -0.68 36.38 -24.90
N GLN A 83 -1.58 35.51 -25.34
CA GLN A 83 -2.33 34.60 -24.47
C GLN A 83 -1.55 33.35 -24.01
N HIS A 84 -0.52 32.89 -24.74
CA HIS A 84 0.10 31.57 -24.54
C HIS A 84 1.39 31.53 -23.68
N ARG A 85 1.48 32.30 -22.57
CA ARG A 85 2.72 32.37 -21.74
C ARG A 85 2.53 32.02 -20.28
N LEU A 86 3.35 31.09 -19.78
CA LEU A 86 3.38 30.67 -18.37
C LEU A 86 3.57 31.83 -17.40
N GLY A 87 4.63 32.65 -17.59
CA GLY A 87 4.90 33.80 -16.72
C GLY A 87 3.75 34.82 -16.68
N ARG A 88 3.08 35.08 -17.82
CA ARG A 88 1.91 35.96 -17.84
C ARG A 88 0.73 35.36 -17.08
N ALA A 89 0.42 34.08 -17.29
CA ALA A 89 -0.67 33.39 -16.61
C ALA A 89 -0.45 33.36 -15.09
N TYR A 90 0.78 33.12 -14.62
CA TYR A 90 1.13 33.20 -13.21
C TYR A 90 0.91 34.61 -12.66
N ALA A 91 1.44 35.64 -13.32
CA ALA A 91 1.32 37.02 -12.87
C ALA A 91 -0.13 37.50 -12.77
N LEU A 92 -0.95 37.17 -13.76
CA LEU A 92 -2.38 37.49 -13.76
C LEU A 92 -3.11 36.79 -12.62
N LEU A 93 -2.89 35.49 -12.44
CA LEU A 93 -3.60 34.74 -11.40
C LEU A 93 -3.17 35.17 -9.99
N PHE A 94 -1.88 35.41 -9.75
CA PHE A 94 -1.43 35.96 -8.48
C PHE A 94 -2.06 37.32 -8.18
N ALA A 95 -2.09 38.22 -9.17
CA ALA A 95 -2.69 39.54 -9.00
C ALA A 95 -4.21 39.48 -8.79
N GLU A 96 -4.91 38.59 -9.51
CA GLU A 96 -6.35 38.32 -9.34
C GLU A 96 -6.66 37.84 -7.91
N ARG A 97 -5.76 37.08 -7.29
CA ARG A 97 -5.87 36.64 -5.88
C ARG A 97 -5.35 37.64 -4.86
N GLY A 98 -5.08 38.88 -5.27
CA GLY A 98 -4.78 40.00 -4.38
C GLY A 98 -3.30 40.22 -4.08
N ALA A 99 -2.39 39.48 -4.74
CA ALA A 99 -0.96 39.76 -4.62
C ALA A 99 -0.57 41.03 -5.38
N SER A 100 0.43 41.76 -4.87
CA SER A 100 1.14 42.77 -5.65
C SER A 100 2.18 42.05 -6.52
N VAL A 101 2.33 42.37 -7.80
CA VAL A 101 3.18 41.58 -8.69
C VAL A 101 4.26 42.42 -9.35
N VAL A 102 5.53 42.03 -9.22
CA VAL A 102 6.57 42.53 -10.12
C VAL A 102 6.63 41.60 -11.33
N VAL A 103 6.35 42.16 -12.50
CA VAL A 103 6.47 41.46 -13.78
C VAL A 103 7.85 41.79 -14.35
N ASN A 104 8.79 40.86 -14.25
CA ASN A 104 10.10 41.00 -14.86
C ASN A 104 10.06 40.45 -16.29
N ASP A 105 10.50 41.23 -17.28
CA ASP A 105 10.69 40.75 -18.64
C ASP A 105 11.75 41.59 -19.35
N LEU A 106 12.85 40.95 -19.78
CA LEU A 106 13.92 41.60 -20.55
C LEU A 106 13.45 42.03 -21.95
N GLY A 107 12.40 41.39 -22.47
CA GLY A 107 11.84 41.60 -23.79
C GLY A 107 12.75 41.16 -24.95
N GLY A 108 13.68 40.24 -24.69
CA GLY A 108 14.51 39.59 -25.70
C GLY A 108 13.78 38.45 -26.43
N GLY A 109 14.35 37.99 -27.55
CA GLY A 109 13.84 36.90 -28.37
C GLY A 109 14.10 35.50 -27.79
N ARG A 110 13.46 34.47 -28.37
CA ARG A 110 13.60 33.04 -27.95
C ARG A 110 15.05 32.56 -27.92
N HIS A 111 15.93 33.17 -28.70
CA HIS A 111 17.35 32.81 -28.77
C HIS A 111 18.24 33.71 -27.90
N GLY A 112 17.67 34.59 -27.07
CA GLY A 112 18.40 35.47 -26.16
C GLY A 112 18.99 36.73 -26.81
N ASP A 113 18.44 37.17 -27.95
CA ASP A 113 18.82 38.37 -28.68
C ASP A 113 17.85 39.54 -28.42
N GLY A 114 18.37 40.78 -28.30
CA GLY A 114 17.58 42.00 -28.12
C GLY A 114 17.05 42.25 -26.70
N SER A 115 16.41 43.41 -26.49
CA SER A 115 15.74 43.80 -25.24
C SER A 115 14.61 44.80 -25.52
N SER A 116 13.49 44.72 -24.80
CA SER A 116 12.32 45.58 -24.97
C SER A 116 11.54 45.73 -23.66
N THR A 117 11.04 46.93 -23.35
CA THR A 117 10.22 47.15 -22.15
C THR A 117 8.76 46.73 -22.34
N LYS A 118 8.29 46.66 -23.59
CA LYS A 118 6.88 46.49 -23.94
C LYS A 118 6.27 45.20 -23.36
N ALA A 119 7.05 44.14 -23.23
CA ALA A 119 6.58 42.85 -22.75
C ALA A 119 6.03 42.93 -21.32
N ALA A 120 6.84 43.45 -20.38
CA ALA A 120 6.43 43.66 -19.01
C ALA A 120 5.32 44.71 -18.90
N ASP A 121 5.43 45.80 -19.66
CA ASP A 121 4.47 46.92 -19.62
C ASP A 121 3.04 46.47 -19.97
N ILE A 122 2.88 45.64 -21.01
CA ILE A 122 1.57 45.13 -21.43
C ILE A 122 0.89 44.33 -20.31
N VAL A 123 1.63 43.42 -19.66
CA VAL A 123 1.08 42.58 -18.59
C VAL A 123 0.77 43.40 -17.35
N VAL A 124 1.62 44.37 -16.99
CA VAL A 124 1.36 45.28 -15.87
C VAL A 124 0.10 46.11 -16.12
N GLN A 125 -0.10 46.62 -17.33
CA GLN A 125 -1.32 47.35 -17.69
C GLN A 125 -2.55 46.44 -17.64
N GLU A 126 -2.43 45.18 -18.08
CA GLU A 126 -3.52 44.21 -17.98
C GLU A 126 -3.88 43.89 -16.53
N ILE A 127 -2.89 43.72 -15.65
CA ILE A 127 -3.13 43.52 -14.21
C ILE A 127 -3.84 44.74 -13.61
N ARG A 128 -3.34 45.95 -13.91
CA ARG A 128 -3.90 47.20 -13.39
C ARG A 128 -5.32 47.45 -13.88
N SER A 129 -5.61 47.15 -15.15
CA SER A 129 -6.97 47.30 -15.71
C SER A 129 -7.98 46.33 -15.09
N LYS A 130 -7.51 45.20 -14.56
CA LYS A 130 -8.29 44.24 -13.76
C LYS A 130 -8.32 44.56 -12.25
N GLY A 131 -7.79 45.73 -11.84
CA GLY A 131 -7.80 46.20 -10.45
C GLY A 131 -6.67 45.65 -9.57
N GLY A 132 -5.72 44.91 -10.13
CA GLY A 132 -4.55 44.38 -9.42
C GLY A 132 -3.41 45.40 -9.28
N LYS A 133 -2.43 45.09 -8.43
CA LYS A 133 -1.23 45.92 -8.21
C LYS A 133 -0.04 45.28 -8.90
N ALA A 134 0.62 46.01 -9.80
CA ALA A 134 1.82 45.51 -10.44
C ALA A 134 2.85 46.60 -10.80
N ALA A 135 4.12 46.22 -10.85
CA ALA A 135 5.25 47.02 -11.31
C ALA A 135 6.06 46.24 -12.36
N ALA A 136 6.59 46.93 -13.36
CA ALA A 136 7.41 46.32 -14.39
C ALA A 136 8.89 46.31 -13.97
N ASN A 137 9.64 45.30 -14.39
CA ASN A 137 11.08 45.25 -14.30
C ASN A 137 11.67 44.76 -15.64
N TYR A 138 12.76 45.38 -16.09
CA TYR A 138 13.35 45.12 -17.41
C TYR A 138 14.78 44.55 -17.34
N ASN A 139 15.24 44.16 -16.15
CA ASN A 139 16.60 43.66 -15.96
C ASN A 139 16.71 42.20 -16.39
N SER A 140 17.90 41.80 -16.84
CA SER A 140 18.22 40.37 -17.03
C SER A 140 18.16 39.64 -15.69
N VAL A 141 17.77 38.37 -15.71
CA VAL A 141 17.82 37.49 -14.53
C VAL A 141 19.23 37.27 -13.98
N GLU A 142 20.25 37.60 -14.76
CA GLU A 142 21.64 37.64 -14.28
C GLU A 142 21.87 38.74 -13.22
N ASP A 143 21.11 39.81 -13.29
CA ASP A 143 21.08 40.94 -12.35
C ASP A 143 19.93 40.77 -11.34
N GLY A 144 19.85 39.58 -10.73
CA GLY A 144 18.75 39.20 -9.85
C GLY A 144 18.52 40.16 -8.69
N ASP A 145 19.58 40.81 -8.17
CA ASP A 145 19.51 41.85 -7.15
C ASP A 145 18.64 43.05 -7.57
N LYS A 146 18.77 43.51 -8.82
CA LYS A 146 17.96 44.63 -9.35
C LYS A 146 16.48 44.25 -9.49
N ILE A 147 16.20 42.97 -9.78
CA ILE A 147 14.84 42.43 -9.85
C ILE A 147 14.21 42.44 -8.46
N ILE A 148 14.91 41.90 -7.46
CA ILE A 148 14.43 41.90 -6.07
C ILE A 148 14.27 43.34 -5.55
N GLN A 149 15.22 44.22 -5.84
CA GLN A 149 15.16 45.63 -5.44
C GLN A 149 13.90 46.32 -5.96
N THR A 150 13.43 46.00 -7.17
CA THR A 150 12.17 46.57 -7.69
C THR A 150 10.97 46.19 -6.83
N ALA A 151 10.92 44.97 -6.29
CA ALA A 151 9.85 44.57 -5.37
C ALA A 151 9.94 45.33 -4.04
N LEU A 152 11.16 45.52 -3.52
CA LEU A 152 11.39 46.28 -2.29
C LEU A 152 11.00 47.75 -2.45
N ASP A 153 11.40 48.38 -3.56
CA ASP A 153 11.13 49.81 -3.81
C ASP A 153 9.64 50.10 -3.99
N ASN A 154 8.90 49.19 -4.64
CA ASN A 154 7.49 49.39 -4.94
C ASN A 154 6.56 48.88 -3.84
N PHE A 155 6.94 47.82 -3.12
CA PHE A 155 6.05 47.08 -2.22
C PHE A 155 6.66 46.75 -0.85
N GLY A 156 7.92 47.09 -0.59
CA GLY A 156 8.57 47.01 0.73
C GLY A 156 9.01 45.63 1.21
N ARG A 157 8.66 44.55 0.50
CA ARG A 157 9.02 43.16 0.86
C ARG A 157 9.05 42.24 -0.36
N ILE A 158 9.38 40.96 -0.15
CA ILE A 158 9.30 39.89 -1.15
C ILE A 158 8.95 38.57 -0.46
N ASP A 159 7.91 37.90 -0.96
CA ASP A 159 7.37 36.67 -0.36
C ASP A 159 7.53 35.44 -1.27
N VAL A 160 7.43 35.65 -2.58
CA VAL A 160 7.42 34.59 -3.58
C VAL A 160 8.32 34.96 -4.77
N VAL A 161 9.17 34.03 -5.20
CA VAL A 161 9.96 34.14 -6.44
C VAL A 161 9.65 32.96 -7.36
N VAL A 162 9.09 33.25 -8.53
CA VAL A 162 8.85 32.25 -9.59
C VAL A 162 9.89 32.41 -10.70
N ASN A 163 10.90 31.53 -10.69
CA ASN A 163 11.98 31.51 -11.67
C ASN A 163 11.56 30.79 -12.96
N ASN A 164 10.87 31.53 -13.83
CA ASN A 164 10.32 31.01 -15.08
C ASN A 164 11.06 31.48 -16.36
N ALA A 165 11.88 32.54 -16.29
CA ALA A 165 12.59 33.06 -17.46
C ALA A 165 13.42 31.98 -18.19
N GLY A 166 13.47 32.07 -19.51
CA GLY A 166 14.11 31.05 -20.34
C GLY A 166 14.24 31.38 -21.80
N ILE A 167 15.17 30.69 -22.46
CA ILE A 167 15.50 30.80 -23.88
C ILE A 167 15.84 29.40 -24.45
N LEU A 168 15.92 29.26 -25.77
CA LEU A 168 16.31 28.02 -26.44
C LEU A 168 17.44 28.23 -27.46
N ARG A 169 18.38 27.30 -27.49
CA ARG A 169 19.53 27.23 -28.41
C ARG A 169 19.76 25.78 -28.84
N ASP A 170 18.74 25.21 -29.47
CA ASP A 170 18.70 23.78 -29.79
C ASP A 170 19.66 23.45 -30.95
N ARG A 171 20.59 22.54 -30.67
CA ARG A 171 21.61 22.04 -31.60
C ARG A 171 21.94 20.60 -31.23
N SER A 172 22.19 19.74 -32.22
CA SER A 172 22.79 18.43 -31.94
C SER A 172 24.10 18.62 -31.17
N PHE A 173 24.46 17.66 -30.31
CA PHE A 173 25.57 17.83 -29.35
C PHE A 173 26.87 18.33 -30.00
N ALA A 174 27.25 17.76 -31.15
CA ALA A 174 28.45 18.16 -31.90
C ALA A 174 28.41 19.58 -32.51
N ARG A 175 27.23 20.22 -32.54
CA ARG A 175 27.00 21.55 -33.13
C ARG A 175 26.65 22.62 -32.08
N ILE A 176 26.63 22.26 -30.79
CA ILE A 176 26.48 23.25 -29.71
C ILE A 176 27.76 24.07 -29.64
N SER A 177 27.67 25.37 -29.88
CA SER A 177 28.79 26.29 -29.65
C SER A 177 28.94 26.60 -28.15
N ASN A 178 30.12 27.06 -27.71
CA ASN A 178 30.30 27.52 -26.33
C ASN A 178 29.30 28.62 -25.97
N THR A 179 29.02 29.54 -26.89
CA THR A 179 28.02 30.60 -26.68
C THR A 179 26.61 30.04 -26.48
N ASP A 180 26.22 29.03 -27.26
CA ASP A 180 24.91 28.37 -27.10
C ASP A 180 24.81 27.62 -25.76
N TRP A 181 25.93 27.07 -25.27
CA TRP A 181 26.00 26.42 -23.96
C TRP A 181 25.92 27.43 -22.83
N ASP A 182 26.78 28.45 -22.86
CA ASP A 182 26.95 29.45 -21.81
C ASP A 182 25.68 30.26 -21.63
N LEU A 183 25.05 30.71 -22.72
CA LEU A 183 23.86 31.54 -22.64
C LEU A 183 22.67 30.79 -22.01
N ILE A 184 22.50 29.51 -22.34
CA ILE A 184 21.47 28.65 -21.74
C ILE A 184 21.70 28.48 -20.23
N HIS A 185 22.95 28.22 -19.80
CA HIS A 185 23.27 28.10 -18.38
C HIS A 185 23.17 29.43 -17.63
N GLN A 186 23.57 30.54 -18.27
CA GLN A 186 23.48 31.88 -17.71
C GLN A 186 22.04 32.27 -17.41
N VAL A 187 21.12 32.09 -18.35
CA VAL A 187 19.71 32.46 -18.16
C VAL A 187 19.00 31.49 -17.22
N HIS A 188 19.10 30.19 -17.46
CA HIS A 188 18.26 29.22 -16.74
C HIS A 188 18.78 28.86 -15.36
N LEU A 189 20.06 28.54 -15.22
CA LEU A 189 20.62 28.04 -13.97
C LEU A 189 21.19 29.18 -13.11
N LYS A 190 22.13 29.94 -13.68
CA LYS A 190 22.76 31.07 -12.99
C LYS A 190 21.75 32.19 -12.69
N GLY A 191 20.84 32.49 -13.61
CA GLY A 191 19.75 33.44 -13.40
C GLY A 191 18.86 33.05 -12.23
N THR A 192 18.36 31.81 -12.22
CA THR A 192 17.58 31.23 -11.10
C THR A 192 18.33 31.31 -9.77
N PHE A 193 19.64 31.02 -9.78
CA PHE A 193 20.49 31.17 -8.60
C PHE A 193 20.56 32.64 -8.14
N LYS A 194 20.82 33.58 -9.06
CA LYS A 194 21.01 35.00 -8.74
C LYS A 194 19.76 35.65 -8.16
N THR A 195 18.60 35.44 -8.77
CA THR A 195 17.31 35.96 -8.29
C THR A 195 16.95 35.38 -6.93
N THR A 196 17.12 34.07 -6.75
CA THR A 196 16.82 33.40 -5.47
C THR A 196 17.81 33.80 -4.38
N GLN A 197 19.09 33.91 -4.71
CA GLN A 197 20.15 34.40 -3.81
C GLN A 197 19.84 35.81 -3.30
N ALA A 198 19.41 36.71 -4.18
CA ALA A 198 19.04 38.07 -3.80
C ALA A 198 17.81 38.13 -2.89
N ALA A 199 16.81 37.25 -3.07
CA ALA A 199 15.62 37.19 -2.23
C ALA A 199 15.88 36.53 -0.86
N TRP A 200 16.86 35.63 -0.77
CA TRP A 200 17.09 34.76 0.39
C TRP A 200 17.25 35.50 1.74
N PRO A 201 18.03 36.60 1.85
CA PRO A 201 18.15 37.34 3.11
C PRO A 201 16.81 37.90 3.58
N HIS A 202 15.96 38.33 2.65
CA HIS A 202 14.62 38.85 2.96
C HIS A 202 13.70 37.74 3.45
N PHE A 203 13.70 36.57 2.80
CA PHE A 203 12.91 35.41 3.25
C PHE A 203 13.32 34.95 4.65
N ARG A 204 14.63 34.86 4.92
CA ARG A 204 15.15 34.48 6.24
C ARG A 204 14.75 35.46 7.32
N LYS A 205 14.80 36.76 7.04
CA LYS A 205 14.38 37.80 8.00
C LYS A 205 12.88 37.72 8.30
N GLN A 206 12.07 37.36 7.30
CA GLN A 206 10.61 37.26 7.41
C GLN A 206 10.14 35.93 8.02
N ASN A 207 11.00 34.90 8.10
CA ASN A 207 10.60 33.51 8.36
C ASN A 207 9.46 33.04 7.44
N TYR A 208 9.52 33.46 6.18
CA TYR A 208 8.59 33.07 5.14
C TYR A 208 9.24 33.25 3.77
N GLY A 209 9.08 32.27 2.89
CA GLY A 209 9.42 32.40 1.49
C GLY A 209 8.90 31.22 0.66
N ARG A 210 8.56 31.49 -0.60
CA ARG A 210 8.22 30.43 -1.58
C ARG A 210 9.01 30.64 -2.85
N VAL A 211 9.68 29.59 -3.30
CA VAL A 211 10.51 29.61 -4.50
C VAL A 211 10.03 28.53 -5.45
N ILE A 212 9.77 28.90 -6.69
CA ILE A 212 9.52 27.97 -7.79
C ILE A 212 10.68 28.04 -8.76
N VAL A 213 11.20 26.87 -9.14
CA VAL A 213 12.13 26.75 -10.26
C VAL A 213 11.44 26.01 -11.41
N THR A 214 11.60 26.50 -12.64
CA THR A 214 11.00 25.86 -13.82
C THR A 214 12.00 24.90 -14.46
N SER A 215 11.76 23.60 -14.31
CA SER A 215 12.46 22.52 -15.01
C SER A 215 11.71 22.14 -16.30
N SER A 216 11.95 20.95 -16.87
CA SER A 216 11.28 20.43 -18.07
C SER A 216 11.42 18.91 -18.17
N ASN A 217 10.53 18.28 -18.96
CA ASN A 217 10.66 16.87 -19.30
C ASN A 217 11.97 16.58 -20.07
N SER A 218 12.47 17.53 -20.86
CA SER A 218 13.81 17.42 -21.47
C SER A 218 14.93 17.35 -20.42
N GLY A 219 14.78 18.00 -19.26
CA GLY A 219 15.72 17.89 -18.15
C GLY A 219 15.62 16.56 -17.42
N LEU A 220 14.41 16.06 -17.19
CA LEU A 220 14.19 14.81 -16.46
C LEU A 220 14.55 13.56 -17.26
N TYR A 221 14.16 13.51 -18.54
CA TYR A 221 14.26 12.32 -19.38
C TYR A 221 15.33 12.43 -20.48
N GLY A 222 15.84 13.64 -20.73
CA GLY A 222 16.65 13.95 -21.91
C GLY A 222 15.79 14.21 -23.15
N ASN A 223 16.31 15.02 -24.08
CA ASN A 223 15.70 15.23 -25.39
C ASN A 223 16.78 15.48 -26.45
N PHE A 224 16.57 14.96 -27.67
CA PHE A 224 17.55 15.09 -28.75
C PHE A 224 17.77 16.56 -29.11
N GLY A 225 19.03 16.97 -29.29
CA GLY A 225 19.38 18.33 -29.70
C GLY A 225 19.29 19.40 -28.59
N GLN A 226 19.08 18.99 -27.33
CA GLN A 226 18.86 19.92 -26.21
C GLN A 226 19.81 19.67 -25.04
N ALA A 227 21.04 19.19 -25.26
CA ALA A 227 21.96 18.82 -24.17
C ALA A 227 22.27 20.01 -23.22
N ASN A 228 22.46 21.21 -23.76
CA ASN A 228 22.62 22.46 -22.99
C ASN A 228 21.37 22.77 -22.15
N TYR A 229 20.18 22.70 -22.74
CA TYR A 229 18.91 23.00 -22.07
C TYR A 229 18.54 21.95 -21.01
N ALA A 230 18.67 20.67 -21.34
CA ALA A 230 18.44 19.55 -20.42
C ALA A 230 19.37 19.64 -19.19
N ALA A 231 20.67 19.90 -19.41
CA ALA A 231 21.64 20.08 -18.33
C ALA A 231 21.27 21.25 -17.40
N ALA A 232 20.90 22.41 -17.96
CA ALA A 232 20.47 23.55 -17.15
C ALA A 232 19.18 23.26 -16.38
N LYS A 233 18.21 22.57 -17.00
CA LYS A 233 16.89 22.27 -16.40
C LYS A 233 16.95 21.22 -15.30
N ILE A 234 17.77 20.18 -15.44
CA ILE A 234 18.00 19.27 -14.31
C ILE A 234 18.88 19.91 -13.23
N GLY A 235 19.78 20.83 -13.61
CA GLY A 235 20.60 21.61 -12.68
C GLY A 235 19.76 22.44 -11.70
N VAL A 236 18.66 23.06 -12.15
CA VAL A 236 17.77 23.81 -11.26
C VAL A 236 17.00 22.90 -10.28
N VAL A 237 16.75 21.63 -10.63
CA VAL A 237 16.17 20.64 -9.70
C VAL A 237 17.15 20.33 -8.56
N GLY A 238 18.43 20.15 -8.89
CA GLY A 238 19.50 19.97 -7.88
C GLY A 238 19.64 21.18 -6.96
N LEU A 239 19.58 22.40 -7.52
CA LEU A 239 19.55 23.65 -6.75
C LEU A 239 18.34 23.70 -5.80
N SER A 240 17.14 23.43 -6.31
CA SER A 240 15.90 23.45 -5.53
C SER A 240 15.92 22.44 -4.38
N SER A 241 16.46 21.24 -4.61
CA SER A 241 16.59 20.20 -3.59
C SER A 241 17.45 20.66 -2.40
N THR A 242 18.54 21.38 -2.67
CA THR A 242 19.41 21.92 -1.61
C THR A 242 18.73 23.08 -0.87
N LEU A 243 18.11 24.01 -1.60
CA LEU A 243 17.42 25.14 -1.01
C LEU A 243 16.22 24.72 -0.13
N ALA A 244 15.53 23.64 -0.49
CA ALA A 244 14.45 23.07 0.34
C ALA A 244 14.96 22.60 1.72
N ILE A 245 16.20 22.11 1.80
CA ILE A 245 16.83 21.68 3.05
C ILE A 245 17.29 22.91 3.85
N GLU A 246 18.00 23.85 3.21
CA GLU A 246 18.51 25.06 3.87
C GLU A 246 17.38 25.97 4.38
N GLY A 247 16.28 26.06 3.63
CA GLY A 247 15.14 26.92 3.93
C GLY A 247 14.20 26.40 5.02
N ARG A 248 14.26 25.09 5.34
CA ARG A 248 13.29 24.40 6.21
C ARG A 248 13.13 25.06 7.58
N LYS A 249 14.24 25.47 8.21
CA LYS A 249 14.21 26.11 9.54
C LYS A 249 13.57 27.50 9.55
N ASN A 250 13.46 28.14 8.39
CA ASN A 250 12.96 29.50 8.23
C ASN A 250 11.63 29.56 7.45
N ASN A 251 10.91 28.43 7.30
CA ASN A 251 9.66 28.35 6.53
C ASN A 251 9.82 28.89 5.09
N ILE A 252 10.96 28.58 4.48
CA ILE A 252 11.25 28.89 3.08
C ILE A 252 11.11 27.59 2.29
N HIS A 253 10.11 27.50 1.42
CA HIS A 253 9.87 26.32 0.60
C HIS A 253 10.42 26.55 -0.81
N CYS A 254 11.01 25.52 -1.39
CA CYS A 254 11.49 25.55 -2.76
C CYS A 254 11.02 24.30 -3.50
N ASN A 255 10.25 24.47 -4.58
CA ASN A 255 9.73 23.37 -5.40
C ASN A 255 10.08 23.58 -6.87
N ALA A 256 10.18 22.49 -7.62
CA ALA A 256 10.35 22.49 -9.07
C ALA A 256 9.01 22.22 -9.78
N ILE A 257 8.68 23.07 -10.76
CA ILE A 257 7.57 22.83 -11.69
C ILE A 257 8.14 22.32 -13.02
N VAL A 258 7.48 21.33 -13.61
CA VAL A 258 7.82 20.71 -14.89
C VAL A 258 6.61 20.89 -15.81
N PRO A 259 6.49 22.04 -16.47
CA PRO A 259 5.32 22.34 -17.29
C PRO A 259 5.40 21.60 -18.64
N THR A 260 4.27 21.02 -19.07
CA THR A 260 4.02 20.70 -20.48
C THR A 260 2.89 21.60 -20.98
N ALA A 261 3.25 22.63 -21.75
CA ALA A 261 2.31 23.61 -22.29
C ALA A 261 2.61 23.84 -23.77
N ALA A 262 1.57 24.08 -24.55
CA ALA A 262 1.70 24.62 -25.89
C ALA A 262 2.15 26.07 -25.73
N SER A 263 3.40 26.30 -26.10
CA SER A 263 3.99 27.63 -26.19
C SER A 263 4.72 27.73 -27.52
N ARG A 264 5.08 28.94 -27.92
CA ARG A 264 5.95 29.14 -29.09
C ARG A 264 7.31 28.42 -28.98
N MET A 265 7.73 28.02 -27.76
CA MET A 265 8.94 27.22 -27.52
C MET A 265 8.80 25.72 -27.84
N THR A 266 7.58 25.20 -27.94
CA THR A 266 7.29 23.76 -28.18
C THR A 266 6.78 23.48 -29.59
N GLU A 267 6.57 24.52 -30.40
CA GLU A 267 5.97 24.44 -31.75
C GLU A 267 6.76 23.53 -32.71
N ASP A 268 8.09 23.58 -32.69
CA ASP A 268 8.96 22.76 -33.56
C ASP A 268 9.08 21.28 -33.13
N ILE A 269 8.60 20.95 -31.92
CA ILE A 269 8.64 19.59 -31.35
C ILE A 269 7.33 18.84 -31.67
N LEU A 270 6.29 19.58 -32.06
CA LEU A 270 4.95 19.06 -32.29
C LEU A 270 4.69 18.94 -33.80
N PRO A 271 4.02 17.86 -34.28
CA PRO A 271 3.69 17.74 -35.69
C PRO A 271 2.77 18.89 -36.14
N PRO A 272 3.00 19.52 -37.31
CA PRO A 272 2.19 20.64 -37.78
C PRO A 272 0.73 20.21 -37.97
N GLU A 273 -0.21 21.13 -37.74
CA GLU A 273 -1.61 20.89 -38.05
C GLU A 273 -1.76 20.47 -39.52
N PRO A 274 -2.59 19.46 -39.83
CA PRO A 274 -2.91 19.14 -41.20
C PRO A 274 -3.76 20.29 -41.77
N THR A 275 -3.12 21.26 -42.41
CA THR A 275 -3.81 22.23 -43.25
C THR A 275 -4.54 21.47 -44.34
N SER A 276 -5.87 21.47 -44.29
CA SER A 276 -6.67 21.13 -45.47
C SER A 276 -6.16 21.96 -46.65
N HIS A 277 -6.09 21.34 -47.83
CA HIS A 277 -5.73 21.88 -49.16
C HIS A 277 -4.40 21.36 -49.73
N ASN A 278 -4.58 20.48 -50.74
CA ASN A 278 -3.66 20.04 -51.79
C ASN A 278 -2.57 19.01 -51.43
N TYR A 279 -2.99 17.75 -51.26
CA TYR A 279 -2.11 16.60 -51.49
C TYR A 279 -2.13 16.23 -52.98
N ASN A 280 -1.01 16.47 -53.67
CA ASN A 280 -0.75 15.96 -55.01
C ASN A 280 0.34 14.88 -54.88
N PRO A 281 0.09 13.60 -55.22
CA PRO A 281 1.00 12.53 -54.87
C PRO A 281 2.22 12.52 -55.81
N VAL A 282 3.38 12.96 -55.32
CA VAL A 282 4.66 12.66 -55.96
C VAL A 282 5.03 11.21 -55.61
N ARG A 283 5.17 10.37 -56.64
CA ARG A 283 5.71 9.01 -56.56
C ARG A 283 7.11 9.07 -55.92
N SER A 284 7.28 8.39 -54.78
CA SER A 284 8.59 7.95 -54.28
C SER A 284 8.51 6.47 -53.87
N GLU A 285 9.68 5.85 -53.85
CA GLU A 285 9.97 4.47 -54.23
C GLU A 285 9.50 3.39 -53.23
N ARG A 286 9.31 2.16 -53.73
CA ARG A 286 8.90 0.98 -52.94
C ARG A 286 9.97 0.60 -51.90
N PRO A 287 9.61 0.27 -50.64
CA PRO A 287 10.54 -0.37 -49.71
C PRO A 287 10.79 -1.85 -50.09
N ARG A 288 12.00 -2.33 -49.80
CA ARG A 288 12.45 -3.72 -49.98
C ARG A 288 11.76 -4.67 -48.98
N ARG A 289 11.65 -5.94 -49.37
CA ARG A 289 10.96 -7.03 -48.66
C ARG A 289 11.52 -7.27 -47.25
N GLU A 290 10.60 -7.49 -46.31
CA GLU A 290 10.85 -8.10 -44.99
C GLU A 290 11.08 -9.61 -45.15
N GLU A 291 12.33 -10.03 -45.35
CA GLU A 291 12.76 -11.41 -45.09
C GLU A 291 14.18 -11.35 -44.53
N GLU A 292 14.31 -11.08 -43.23
CA GLU A 292 15.43 -11.53 -42.39
C GLU A 292 15.14 -11.14 -40.92
N PHE A 293 15.52 -12.02 -39.99
CA PHE A 293 15.20 -12.07 -38.54
C PHE A 293 13.92 -12.83 -38.14
N GLY A 294 14.11 -14.12 -37.87
CA GLY A 294 13.12 -14.99 -37.24
C GLY A 294 13.03 -14.80 -35.73
N PHE A 295 11.79 -14.76 -35.22
CA PHE A 295 11.43 -14.98 -33.81
C PHE A 295 10.13 -15.81 -33.75
N PRO A 296 9.92 -16.67 -32.72
CA PRO A 296 9.00 -17.83 -32.81
C PRO A 296 7.51 -17.53 -32.59
N LEU A 297 6.66 -18.33 -33.26
CA LEU A 297 5.21 -18.44 -33.09
C LEU A 297 4.80 -18.92 -31.68
N LEU A 298 4.73 -18.04 -30.68
CA LEU A 298 3.97 -18.35 -29.44
C LEU A 298 3.12 -17.19 -28.90
N PHE A 299 3.24 -15.97 -29.46
CA PHE A 299 2.49 -14.81 -28.98
C PHE A 299 1.07 -14.65 -29.56
N ARG A 300 0.68 -15.48 -30.52
CA ARG A 300 -0.63 -15.36 -31.22
C ARG A 300 -1.79 -16.13 -30.57
N ARG A 301 -1.56 -16.89 -29.50
CA ARG A 301 -2.59 -17.78 -28.91
C ARG A 301 -3.14 -17.32 -27.56
N TRP A 302 -2.61 -16.24 -26.98
CA TRP A 302 -2.99 -15.79 -25.64
C TRP A 302 -4.13 -14.75 -25.62
N PHE A 303 -4.35 -14.02 -26.70
CA PHE A 303 -5.36 -12.94 -26.74
C PHE A 303 -6.81 -13.40 -26.97
N SER A 304 -7.08 -14.71 -27.00
CA SER A 304 -8.41 -15.24 -27.37
C SER A 304 -9.18 -15.91 -26.23
N PHE A 305 -8.75 -15.81 -24.96
CA PHE A 305 -9.35 -16.61 -23.86
C PHE A 305 -9.94 -15.82 -22.68
N CYS A 306 -10.01 -14.49 -22.70
CA CYS A 306 -10.56 -13.72 -21.58
C CYS A 306 -11.56 -12.64 -22.01
N MET A 307 -12.78 -13.05 -22.38
CA MET A 307 -13.99 -12.24 -22.15
C MET A 307 -15.21 -13.18 -21.97
N PRO A 308 -15.95 -13.11 -20.86
CA PRO A 308 -17.15 -13.90 -20.69
C PRO A 308 -18.35 -13.26 -21.42
N LEU A 309 -19.08 -14.12 -22.12
CA LEU A 309 -20.34 -13.87 -22.80
C LEU A 309 -21.43 -13.31 -21.87
N ARG A 310 -22.19 -12.30 -22.34
CA ARG A 310 -23.65 -12.23 -22.11
C ARG A 310 -24.40 -11.48 -23.22
N SER A 311 -25.18 -12.30 -23.94
CA SER A 311 -26.52 -12.10 -24.53
C SER A 311 -26.82 -11.05 -25.62
N ASN A 312 -27.09 -11.60 -26.81
CA ASN A 312 -28.27 -11.42 -27.68
C ASN A 312 -28.66 -10.01 -28.18
N ARG A 313 -28.40 -9.76 -29.48
CA ARG A 313 -29.47 -9.71 -30.49
C ARG A 313 -28.89 -9.85 -31.91
N PHE A 314 -29.57 -10.68 -32.71
CA PHE A 314 -29.31 -10.93 -34.13
C PHE A 314 -29.51 -9.68 -34.98
N GLY A 315 -28.68 -9.52 -36.01
CA GLY A 315 -28.80 -8.51 -37.07
C GLY A 315 -27.73 -8.74 -38.15
N ASP A 316 -28.08 -9.62 -39.09
CA ASP A 316 -27.53 -9.90 -40.42
C ASP A 316 -26.03 -9.84 -40.75
N TYR A 317 -25.56 -10.97 -41.27
CA TYR A 317 -24.19 -11.28 -41.65
C TYR A 317 -24.07 -11.16 -43.18
N ASN A 318 -24.03 -9.95 -43.75
CA ASN A 318 -23.66 -9.79 -45.16
C ASN A 318 -23.13 -8.41 -45.64
N ASP A 319 -22.94 -7.40 -44.79
CA ASP A 319 -22.52 -6.05 -45.27
C ASP A 319 -21.07 -5.62 -44.98
N ILE A 320 -20.20 -6.51 -44.49
CA ILE A 320 -18.79 -6.15 -44.17
C ILE A 320 -17.82 -6.80 -45.16
N LYS A 321 -17.85 -6.35 -46.42
CA LYS A 321 -16.71 -6.55 -47.35
C LYS A 321 -16.22 -5.32 -48.09
N ARG A 322 -16.78 -4.12 -47.87
CA ARG A 322 -16.23 -2.87 -48.40
C ARG A 322 -16.50 -1.70 -47.44
N GLY A 323 -15.55 -1.40 -46.56
CA GLY A 323 -15.69 -0.22 -45.66
C GLY A 323 -14.74 -0.13 -44.46
N GLY A 324 -13.91 -1.15 -44.18
CA GLY A 324 -13.09 -1.20 -42.96
C GLY A 324 -11.82 -0.35 -42.92
N GLY A 325 -11.53 0.47 -43.95
CA GLY A 325 -10.30 1.25 -44.04
C GLY A 325 -10.42 2.73 -43.63
N SER A 326 -11.64 3.24 -43.44
CA SER A 326 -11.86 4.70 -43.26
C SER A 326 -12.20 5.11 -41.83
N LEU A 327 -12.73 4.22 -40.98
CA LEU A 327 -13.20 4.62 -39.65
C LEU A 327 -12.08 4.78 -38.59
N PHE A 328 -10.91 4.17 -38.80
CA PHE A 328 -9.79 4.26 -37.85
C PHE A 328 -8.91 5.51 -38.05
N LEU A 329 -8.94 6.11 -39.25
CA LEU A 329 -8.16 7.32 -39.57
C LEU A 329 -8.90 8.62 -39.20
N VAL A 330 -10.23 8.61 -39.13
CA VAL A 330 -11.04 9.78 -38.74
C VAL A 330 -11.10 9.94 -37.21
N GLY A 331 -10.94 8.85 -36.45
CA GLY A 331 -10.90 8.90 -34.98
C GLY A 331 -9.58 9.41 -34.38
N LEU A 332 -8.46 9.28 -35.09
CA LEU A 332 -7.14 9.76 -34.63
C LEU A 332 -6.87 11.23 -35.03
N SER A 333 -7.52 11.75 -36.07
CA SER A 333 -7.37 13.17 -36.43
C SER A 333 -8.19 14.10 -35.53
N ALA A 334 -9.31 13.65 -34.98
CA ALA A 334 -10.13 14.42 -34.05
C ALA A 334 -9.50 14.53 -32.64
N VAL A 335 -8.72 13.53 -32.21
CA VAL A 335 -8.06 13.53 -30.87
C VAL A 335 -6.88 14.50 -30.80
N ASN A 336 -6.24 14.83 -31.93
CA ASN A 336 -5.08 15.70 -31.93
C ASN A 336 -5.43 17.19 -31.81
N GLY A 337 -6.52 17.67 -32.42
CA GLY A 337 -6.92 19.08 -32.32
C GLY A 337 -7.32 19.51 -30.92
N ASP A 338 -8.08 18.65 -30.22
CA ASP A 338 -8.56 18.92 -28.86
C ASP A 338 -7.44 18.87 -27.82
N PHE A 339 -6.44 17.99 -27.99
CA PHE A 339 -5.32 17.88 -27.04
C PHE A 339 -4.44 19.15 -27.01
N PHE A 340 -4.13 19.72 -28.18
CA PHE A 340 -3.31 20.94 -28.26
C PHE A 340 -4.04 22.16 -27.70
N ALA A 341 -5.34 22.25 -27.95
CA ALA A 341 -6.17 23.30 -27.38
C ALA A 341 -6.09 23.28 -25.84
N GLU A 342 -5.97 22.12 -25.21
CA GLU A 342 -5.90 21.98 -23.74
C GLU A 342 -4.52 22.20 -23.12
N LEU A 343 -3.44 22.36 -23.89
CA LEU A 343 -2.11 22.66 -23.32
C LEU A 343 -1.93 24.15 -22.96
N LYS A 344 -2.95 24.75 -22.32
CA LYS A 344 -3.02 26.17 -21.96
C LYS A 344 -2.17 26.47 -20.71
N PRO A 345 -1.36 27.54 -20.70
CA PRO A 345 -0.64 28.00 -19.51
C PRO A 345 -1.53 28.26 -18.28
N GLU A 346 -2.76 28.71 -18.51
CA GLU A 346 -3.78 28.98 -17.48
C GLU A 346 -4.13 27.73 -16.68
N LEU A 347 -3.96 26.54 -17.26
CA LEU A 347 -4.24 25.28 -16.58
C LEU A 347 -3.06 24.79 -15.72
N ILE A 348 -1.90 25.43 -15.81
CA ILE A 348 -0.72 25.17 -14.97
C ILE A 348 -0.62 26.20 -13.83
N ALA A 349 -1.05 27.45 -14.09
CA ALA A 349 -0.95 28.54 -13.13
C ALA A 349 -1.52 28.24 -11.73
N PRO A 350 -2.68 27.57 -11.58
CA PRO A 350 -3.20 27.19 -10.26
C PRO A 350 -2.26 26.31 -9.44
N VAL A 351 -1.52 25.41 -10.08
CA VAL A 351 -0.54 24.52 -9.41
C VAL A 351 0.61 25.35 -8.83
N VAL A 352 1.14 26.29 -9.62
CA VAL A 352 2.20 27.20 -9.19
C VAL A 352 1.72 28.11 -8.05
N VAL A 353 0.50 28.65 -8.15
CA VAL A 353 -0.09 29.48 -7.08
C VAL A 353 -0.28 28.68 -5.80
N TRP A 354 -0.75 27.43 -5.88
CA TRP A 354 -0.85 26.54 -4.72
C TRP A 354 0.50 26.29 -4.05
N LEU A 355 1.54 25.93 -4.82
CA LEU A 355 2.90 25.71 -4.29
C LEU A 355 3.50 26.96 -3.63
N CYS A 356 3.00 28.15 -4.00
CA CYS A 356 3.39 29.43 -3.42
C CYS A 356 2.45 29.93 -2.31
N HIS A 357 1.41 29.19 -1.97
CA HIS A 357 0.47 29.59 -0.93
C HIS A 357 1.05 29.31 0.47
N GLU A 358 0.64 30.11 1.46
CA GLU A 358 1.13 29.97 2.83
C GLU A 358 0.77 28.62 3.46
N SER A 359 -0.41 28.09 3.14
CA SER A 359 -0.92 26.82 3.64
C SER A 359 -0.32 25.59 2.95
N CYS A 360 0.47 25.76 1.89
CA CYS A 360 1.08 24.63 1.20
C CYS A 360 2.29 24.11 2.01
N PRO A 361 2.25 22.85 2.51
CA PRO A 361 3.35 22.28 3.28
C PRO A 361 4.49 21.78 2.38
N GLU A 362 4.31 21.83 1.07
CA GLU A 362 5.19 21.15 0.12
C GLU A 362 6.53 21.89 -0.04
N THR A 363 7.64 21.16 0.06
CA THR A 363 8.99 21.67 -0.23
C THR A 363 9.89 20.53 -0.76
N GLY A 364 10.77 20.84 -1.71
CA GLY A 364 11.67 19.89 -2.34
C GLY A 364 11.01 18.97 -3.37
N SER A 365 9.82 19.32 -3.85
CA SER A 365 9.04 18.48 -4.77
C SER A 365 9.20 18.87 -6.23
N ILE A 366 9.11 17.87 -7.11
CA ILE A 366 9.07 18.01 -8.56
C ILE A 366 7.64 17.73 -8.99
N ILE A 367 6.96 18.72 -9.56
CA ILE A 367 5.56 18.62 -9.97
C ILE A 367 5.48 18.80 -11.48
N GLU A 368 5.06 17.76 -12.20
CA GLU A 368 4.64 17.85 -13.60
C GLU A 368 3.22 18.41 -13.68
N ALA A 369 2.97 19.32 -14.62
CA ALA A 369 1.65 19.91 -14.80
C ALA A 369 1.36 20.27 -16.27
N ALA A 370 0.16 19.92 -16.74
CA ALA A 370 -0.31 20.14 -18.11
C ALA A 370 -1.81 19.87 -18.21
N ALA A 371 -2.55 20.58 -19.08
CA ALA A 371 -3.95 20.26 -19.42
C ALA A 371 -4.90 20.03 -18.23
N GLY A 372 -4.71 20.77 -17.12
CA GLY A 372 -5.52 20.63 -15.92
C GLY A 372 -5.20 19.39 -15.07
N TRP A 373 -4.15 18.64 -15.45
CA TRP A 373 -3.56 17.55 -14.70
C TRP A 373 -2.26 17.99 -14.04
N ALA A 374 -2.00 17.47 -12.84
CA ALA A 374 -0.70 17.58 -12.20
C ALA A 374 -0.33 16.25 -11.53
N GLY A 375 0.93 15.87 -11.69
CA GLY A 375 1.51 14.68 -11.08
C GLY A 375 2.78 15.06 -10.33
N LYS A 376 2.97 14.48 -9.14
CA LYS A 376 4.25 14.58 -8.45
C LYS A 376 5.21 13.58 -9.07
N SER A 377 6.24 14.07 -9.75
CA SER A 377 7.27 13.22 -10.33
C SER A 377 8.19 12.75 -9.22
N LYS A 378 8.16 11.44 -9.00
CA LYS A 378 9.08 10.70 -8.15
C LYS A 378 9.95 9.87 -9.10
N VAL A 379 11.26 9.85 -8.89
CA VAL A 379 12.07 8.77 -9.46
C VAL A 379 11.61 7.51 -8.71
N LEU A 380 10.68 6.77 -9.30
CA LEU A 380 9.95 5.63 -8.72
C LEU A 380 10.85 4.35 -8.70
N ASP A 381 10.62 3.37 -7.81
CA ASP A 381 9.31 2.82 -7.40
C ASP A 381 9.04 2.57 -5.89
N PHE A 382 7.73 2.64 -5.56
CA PHE A 382 6.96 2.36 -4.32
C PHE A 382 7.00 3.26 -3.06
N ALA A 383 5.77 3.57 -2.59
CA ALA A 383 5.25 4.06 -1.29
C ALA A 383 5.75 5.38 -0.64
N TRP A 384 4.84 5.93 0.17
CA TRP A 384 4.74 7.28 0.77
C TRP A 384 5.96 7.74 1.57
N SER A 385 6.61 8.83 1.15
CA SER A 385 7.25 9.86 1.99
C SER A 385 7.78 11.02 1.12
N LEU A 386 7.96 12.18 1.74
CA LEU A 386 8.33 13.46 1.13
C LEU A 386 9.73 13.45 0.49
N GLY A 387 9.77 13.26 -0.84
CA GLY A 387 10.87 13.68 -1.73
C GLY A 387 12.03 12.68 -1.91
N TYR A 388 12.74 12.85 -3.03
CA TYR A 388 14.10 12.38 -3.34
C TYR A 388 14.33 10.92 -3.81
N LEU A 389 15.28 10.84 -4.76
CA LEU A 389 15.88 9.67 -5.44
C LEU A 389 15.79 8.34 -4.66
N VAL A 390 15.25 7.30 -5.30
CA VAL A 390 15.30 5.91 -4.79
C VAL A 390 16.55 5.20 -5.30
N ARG A 391 17.04 4.25 -4.52
CA ARG A 391 18.24 3.45 -4.85
C ARG A 391 17.91 1.96 -4.69
N SER A 392 18.40 1.13 -5.61
CA SER A 392 18.34 -0.34 -5.46
C SER A 392 18.99 -0.78 -4.15
N GLN A 393 18.66 -1.98 -3.68
CA GLN A 393 19.40 -2.59 -2.55
C GLN A 393 20.89 -2.77 -2.91
N GLY A 394 21.19 -2.90 -4.20
CA GLY A 394 22.53 -3.10 -4.72
C GLY A 394 23.03 -4.52 -4.43
N SER A 395 24.32 -4.73 -4.64
CA SER A 395 24.98 -6.00 -4.36
C SER A 395 26.41 -5.77 -3.89
N LEU A 396 26.91 -6.65 -3.03
CA LEU A 396 28.35 -6.74 -2.76
C LEU A 396 29.04 -7.37 -3.97
N LEU A 397 30.07 -6.70 -4.49
CA LEU A 397 30.79 -7.11 -5.70
C LEU A 397 32.03 -7.98 -5.40
N ARG A 398 32.12 -8.50 -4.17
CA ARG A 398 33.18 -9.39 -3.70
C ARG A 398 32.70 -10.13 -2.46
N SER A 399 33.24 -11.32 -2.22
CA SER A 399 32.81 -12.17 -1.11
C SER A 399 33.58 -11.91 0.18
N LYS A 400 34.85 -11.45 0.11
CA LYS A 400 35.66 -11.12 1.29
C LYS A 400 36.20 -9.71 1.22
N ILE A 401 36.43 -9.13 2.39
CA ILE A 401 36.98 -7.77 2.49
C ILE A 401 38.42 -7.67 1.97
N THR A 402 39.14 -8.80 1.98
CA THR A 402 40.51 -8.94 1.46
C THR A 402 40.57 -9.08 -0.05
N ASP A 403 39.46 -9.45 -0.69
CA ASP A 403 39.43 -9.70 -2.12
C ASP A 403 39.33 -8.35 -2.86
N ASN A 404 39.99 -8.24 -4.01
CA ASN A 404 39.76 -7.13 -4.91
C ASN A 404 38.44 -7.33 -5.67
N VAL A 405 37.87 -6.25 -6.18
CA VAL A 405 36.72 -6.31 -7.10
C VAL A 405 37.25 -6.31 -8.53
N THR A 406 36.87 -7.31 -9.32
CA THR A 406 37.19 -7.40 -10.75
C THR A 406 36.00 -6.97 -11.62
N PRO A 407 36.20 -6.57 -12.90
CA PRO A 407 35.09 -6.32 -13.82
C PRO A 407 34.15 -7.52 -14.01
N GLU A 408 34.68 -8.74 -13.94
CA GLU A 408 33.92 -9.98 -14.00
C GLU A 408 32.95 -10.11 -12.83
N ASP A 409 33.41 -9.80 -11.60
CA ASP A 409 32.54 -9.79 -10.42
C ASP A 409 31.38 -8.80 -10.58
N VAL A 410 31.67 -7.61 -11.14
CA VAL A 410 30.62 -6.60 -11.42
C VAL A 410 29.60 -7.13 -12.44
N ARG A 411 30.07 -7.74 -13.52
CA ARG A 411 29.21 -8.30 -14.58
C ARG A 411 28.30 -9.40 -14.02
N GLU A 412 28.83 -10.30 -13.21
CA GLU A 412 28.09 -11.43 -12.65
C GLU A 412 27.00 -10.99 -11.68
N HIS A 413 27.23 -9.89 -10.94
CA HIS A 413 26.26 -9.33 -9.99
C HIS A 413 25.40 -8.20 -10.59
N TRP A 414 25.59 -7.85 -11.88
CA TRP A 414 24.98 -6.68 -12.49
C TRP A 414 23.44 -6.73 -12.44
N GLY A 415 22.86 -7.92 -12.65
CA GLY A 415 21.42 -8.13 -12.53
C GLY A 415 20.87 -7.64 -11.20
N THR A 416 21.50 -8.03 -10.08
CA THR A 416 21.13 -7.60 -8.72
C THR A 416 21.46 -6.13 -8.46
N VAL A 417 22.59 -5.62 -8.96
CA VAL A 417 22.94 -4.19 -8.84
C VAL A 417 21.86 -3.30 -9.45
N THR A 418 21.34 -3.70 -10.61
CA THR A 418 20.31 -2.97 -11.36
C THR A 418 18.87 -3.34 -10.98
N ASP A 419 18.68 -4.27 -10.04
CA ASP A 419 17.35 -4.68 -9.62
C ASP A 419 16.68 -3.60 -8.77
N MET A 420 15.60 -3.02 -9.31
CA MET A 420 14.83 -1.96 -8.68
C MET A 420 13.56 -2.46 -7.99
N SER A 421 13.28 -3.78 -8.01
CA SER A 421 12.06 -4.37 -7.44
C SER A 421 11.86 -4.05 -5.96
N ASN A 422 12.95 -3.87 -5.21
CA ASN A 422 12.99 -3.52 -3.79
C ASN A 422 13.69 -2.17 -3.54
N ALA A 423 13.66 -1.25 -4.50
CA ALA A 423 14.29 0.06 -4.36
C ALA A 423 13.70 0.84 -3.17
N LYS A 424 14.55 1.54 -2.43
CA LYS A 424 14.13 2.32 -1.26
C LYS A 424 14.60 3.77 -1.37
N HIS A 425 13.81 4.66 -0.78
CA HIS A 425 14.18 6.05 -0.56
C HIS A 425 15.05 6.18 0.69
N TYR A 426 16.11 6.98 0.61
CA TYR A 426 16.98 7.32 1.73
C TYR A 426 16.81 8.82 2.06
N PRO A 427 16.36 9.18 3.29
CA PRO A 427 16.00 10.56 3.61
C PRO A 427 17.20 11.50 3.73
N SER A 428 18.41 10.96 3.87
CA SER A 428 19.64 11.73 3.89
C SER A 428 20.84 10.97 3.32
N ILE A 429 21.91 11.71 2.99
CA ILE A 429 23.20 11.13 2.63
C ILE A 429 23.80 10.27 3.76
N ALA A 430 23.44 10.55 5.02
CA ALA A 430 23.89 9.78 6.16
C ALA A 430 23.28 8.37 6.16
N ASP A 431 22.00 8.25 5.82
CA ASP A 431 21.32 6.95 5.72
C ASP A 431 21.90 6.09 4.60
N VAL A 432 22.17 6.72 3.45
CA VAL A 432 22.89 6.06 2.34
C VAL A 432 24.25 5.54 2.80
N SER A 433 24.99 6.33 3.56
CA SER A 433 26.32 5.94 4.07
C SER A 433 26.23 4.81 5.11
N ALA A 434 25.18 4.80 5.94
CA ALA A 434 24.96 3.76 6.94
C ALA A 434 24.78 2.37 6.30
N THR A 435 24.07 2.29 5.16
CA THR A 435 23.89 1.00 4.45
C THR A 435 25.20 0.37 3.99
N LEU A 436 26.19 1.17 3.58
CA LEU A 436 27.50 0.67 3.20
C LEU A 436 28.25 0.07 4.39
N THR A 437 28.04 0.63 5.58
CA THR A 437 28.64 0.13 6.82
C THR A 437 28.06 -1.24 7.17
N VAL A 438 26.73 -1.38 7.12
CA VAL A 438 26.03 -2.66 7.34
C VAL A 438 26.54 -3.73 6.36
N ALA A 439 26.61 -3.42 5.07
CA ALA A 439 27.08 -4.37 4.06
C ALA A 439 28.54 -4.82 4.31
N LEU A 440 29.41 -3.93 4.79
CA LEU A 440 30.78 -4.27 5.16
C LEU A 440 30.87 -5.11 6.44
N GLU A 441 30.00 -4.87 7.41
CA GLU A 441 29.91 -5.66 8.63
C GLU A 441 29.42 -7.09 8.35
N GLU A 442 28.40 -7.23 7.50
CA GLU A 442 27.92 -8.53 7.01
C GLU A 442 29.01 -9.31 6.27
N MET A 443 29.78 -8.63 5.41
CA MET A 443 30.91 -9.25 4.72
C MET A 443 32.00 -9.71 5.70
N LYS A 444 32.30 -8.92 6.74
CA LYS A 444 33.28 -9.32 7.77
C LYS A 444 32.80 -10.51 8.59
N ALA A 445 31.51 -10.55 8.95
CA ALA A 445 30.91 -11.68 9.64
C ALA A 445 30.96 -12.97 8.79
N ASN A 446 30.69 -12.87 7.50
CA ASN A 446 30.73 -13.99 6.57
C ASN A 446 32.16 -14.47 6.24
N ALA A 447 33.17 -13.60 6.29
CA ALA A 447 34.57 -13.95 6.03
C ALA A 447 35.24 -14.73 7.18
N GLN A 448 34.72 -14.64 8.41
CA GLN A 448 35.20 -15.38 9.57
C GLN A 448 34.51 -16.74 9.76
N SER A 449 33.71 -17.14 8.78
CA SER A 449 32.72 -18.19 8.90
C SER A 449 33.08 -19.43 8.05
N ASP A 450 33.18 -20.61 8.66
CA ASP A 450 33.09 -21.91 7.95
C ASP A 450 31.76 -21.99 7.15
N SER A 451 31.61 -22.92 6.20
CA SER A 451 30.37 -23.04 5.38
C SER A 451 29.08 -23.14 6.20
N LEU A 452 29.17 -23.58 7.47
CA LEU A 452 28.09 -23.63 8.45
C LEU A 452 27.64 -22.25 8.97
N SER A 453 28.46 -21.21 8.86
CA SER A 453 28.19 -19.89 9.47
C SER A 453 27.77 -18.80 8.48
N LYS A 454 27.54 -19.15 7.21
CA LYS A 454 26.86 -18.25 6.27
C LYS A 454 25.45 -17.95 6.80
N VAL A 455 25.12 -16.66 6.91
CA VAL A 455 23.79 -16.21 7.32
C VAL A 455 23.01 -15.77 6.08
N ALA A 456 21.90 -16.45 5.79
CA ALA A 456 20.95 -16.02 4.77
C ALA A 456 19.93 -15.06 5.40
N THR A 457 19.69 -13.93 4.75
CA THR A 457 18.74 -12.91 5.24
C THR A 457 17.64 -12.66 4.22
N HIS A 458 16.39 -12.63 4.67
CA HIS A 458 15.24 -12.30 3.83
C HIS A 458 14.24 -11.42 4.59
N SER A 459 13.60 -10.48 3.89
CA SER A 459 12.55 -9.62 4.45
C SER A 459 11.20 -9.99 3.86
N LEU A 460 10.16 -10.06 4.71
CA LEU A 460 8.78 -10.35 4.33
C LEU A 460 7.86 -9.26 4.88
N SER A 461 7.20 -8.54 3.97
CA SER A 461 6.05 -7.70 4.29
C SER A 461 4.79 -8.56 4.35
N TYR A 462 3.93 -8.30 5.32
CA TYR A 462 2.64 -8.98 5.42
C TYR A 462 1.55 -8.06 5.97
N ASP A 463 0.31 -8.32 5.57
CA ASP A 463 -0.85 -7.64 6.11
C ASP A 463 -1.99 -8.61 6.45
N LYS A 464 -3.16 -8.06 6.78
CA LYS A 464 -4.37 -8.81 7.09
C LYS A 464 -4.73 -9.86 6.04
N ARG A 465 -4.46 -9.62 4.75
CA ARG A 465 -4.71 -10.56 3.66
C ARG A 465 -3.87 -11.82 3.85
N ASP A 466 -2.60 -11.68 4.18
CA ASP A 466 -1.68 -12.81 4.34
C ASP A 466 -2.04 -13.64 5.57
N ILE A 467 -2.42 -12.98 6.66
CA ILE A 467 -2.88 -13.63 7.89
C ILE A 467 -4.17 -14.43 7.65
N ILE A 468 -5.16 -13.84 6.97
CA ILE A 468 -6.43 -14.51 6.66
C ILE A 468 -6.18 -15.67 5.68
N LEU A 469 -5.37 -15.44 4.65
CA LEU A 469 -5.04 -16.45 3.65
C LEU A 469 -4.33 -17.66 4.26
N TYR A 470 -3.36 -17.43 5.15
CA TYR A 470 -2.73 -18.49 5.92
C TYR A 470 -3.75 -19.25 6.78
N SER A 471 -4.61 -18.53 7.49
CA SER A 471 -5.62 -19.11 8.38
C SER A 471 -6.58 -20.04 7.62
N LEU A 472 -7.07 -19.60 6.45
CA LEU A 472 -7.84 -20.44 5.52
C LEU A 472 -7.01 -21.63 5.02
N GLY A 473 -5.76 -21.38 4.64
CA GLY A 473 -4.81 -22.38 4.14
C GLY A 473 -4.51 -23.48 5.15
N VAL A 474 -4.68 -23.23 6.45
CA VAL A 474 -4.55 -24.25 7.50
C VAL A 474 -5.89 -24.77 8.00
N GLY A 475 -7.03 -24.33 7.48
CA GLY A 475 -8.36 -24.91 7.76
C GLY A 475 -9.29 -24.10 8.68
N ALA A 476 -8.94 -22.86 9.04
CA ALA A 476 -9.94 -22.00 9.71
C ALA A 476 -11.17 -21.84 8.80
N SER A 477 -12.37 -22.01 9.37
CA SER A 477 -13.63 -22.01 8.60
C SER A 477 -14.74 -21.31 9.37
N LEU A 478 -15.68 -20.70 8.66
CA LEU A 478 -16.89 -20.13 9.24
C LEU A 478 -17.87 -21.19 9.77
N ASP A 479 -17.64 -22.48 9.47
CA ASP A 479 -18.35 -23.58 10.13
C ASP A 479 -18.06 -23.62 11.63
N ASN A 480 -16.92 -23.06 12.05
CA ASN A 480 -16.59 -22.78 13.44
C ASN A 480 -16.69 -21.26 13.71
N PRO A 481 -17.72 -20.78 14.41
CA PRO A 481 -17.87 -19.36 14.71
C PRO A 481 -16.68 -18.74 15.45
N GLU A 482 -15.94 -19.53 16.24
CA GLU A 482 -14.75 -19.08 16.98
C GLU A 482 -13.56 -18.74 16.06
N ASP A 483 -13.58 -19.18 14.80
CA ASP A 483 -12.53 -18.89 13.84
C ASP A 483 -12.73 -17.55 13.11
N LEU A 484 -13.87 -16.86 13.30
CA LEU A 484 -14.12 -15.56 12.68
C LEU A 484 -13.02 -14.53 13.00
N LYS A 485 -12.44 -14.61 14.20
CA LYS A 485 -11.32 -13.76 14.63
C LYS A 485 -10.01 -13.97 13.87
N TYR A 486 -9.89 -15.04 13.09
CA TYR A 486 -8.75 -15.28 12.20
C TYR A 486 -9.08 -14.98 10.73
N LEU A 487 -10.36 -14.72 10.42
CA LEU A 487 -10.88 -14.64 9.06
C LEU A 487 -11.46 -13.27 8.69
N TYR A 488 -11.70 -12.41 9.68
CA TYR A 488 -12.29 -11.09 9.47
C TYR A 488 -11.51 -10.03 10.22
N GLU A 489 -10.91 -9.10 9.48
CA GLU A 489 -10.07 -8.03 10.03
C GLU A 489 -10.86 -7.01 10.87
N GLY A 490 -12.18 -6.95 10.70
CA GLY A 490 -13.06 -6.08 11.47
C GLY A 490 -13.55 -6.73 12.77
N HIS A 491 -13.12 -7.95 13.08
CA HIS A 491 -13.42 -8.59 14.36
C HIS A 491 -12.61 -7.90 15.47
N GLU A 492 -13.23 -7.59 16.62
CA GLU A 492 -12.57 -6.85 17.72
C GLU A 492 -11.32 -7.57 18.26
N ALA A 493 -11.32 -8.90 18.18
CA ALA A 493 -10.18 -9.75 18.56
C ALA A 493 -9.41 -10.30 17.35
N PHE A 494 -9.42 -9.60 16.20
CA PHE A 494 -8.70 -10.07 15.01
C PHE A 494 -7.23 -10.33 15.34
N SER A 495 -6.79 -11.56 15.08
CA SER A 495 -5.47 -12.04 15.49
C SER A 495 -4.85 -12.92 14.42
N ALA A 496 -3.53 -13.08 14.45
CA ALA A 496 -2.83 -14.04 13.61
C ALA A 496 -2.67 -15.40 14.30
N LEU A 497 -2.77 -16.49 13.52
CA LEU A 497 -2.38 -17.81 14.02
C LEU A 497 -0.85 -17.84 14.24
N PRO A 498 -0.35 -18.25 15.42
CA PRO A 498 1.07 -18.18 15.76
C PRO A 498 1.98 -18.94 14.79
N THR A 499 1.49 -20.04 14.21
CA THR A 499 2.24 -20.85 13.24
C THR A 499 2.46 -20.14 11.89
N PHE A 500 1.86 -18.97 11.67
CA PHE A 500 2.23 -18.10 10.54
C PHE A 500 3.73 -17.72 10.58
N LEU A 501 4.33 -17.59 11.76
CA LEU A 501 5.77 -17.29 11.93
C LEU A 501 6.72 -18.36 11.37
N ILE A 502 6.21 -19.51 10.93
CA ILE A 502 6.98 -20.50 10.16
C ILE A 502 7.20 -20.03 8.72
N ILE A 503 6.23 -19.32 8.13
CA ILE A 503 6.27 -18.84 6.75
C ILE A 503 7.52 -18.00 6.45
N PRO A 504 7.83 -16.90 7.17
CA PRO A 504 9.02 -16.10 6.87
C PRO A 504 10.32 -16.90 7.00
N ALA A 505 10.36 -17.88 7.92
CA ALA A 505 11.52 -18.75 8.06
C ALA A 505 11.69 -19.67 6.84
N ILE A 506 10.61 -20.31 6.37
CA ILE A 506 10.66 -21.19 5.21
C ILE A 506 10.96 -20.42 3.92
N THR A 507 10.37 -19.23 3.74
CA THR A 507 10.69 -18.37 2.59
C THR A 507 12.16 -17.98 2.57
N THR A 508 12.78 -17.74 3.73
CA THR A 508 14.22 -17.48 3.83
C THR A 508 15.05 -18.69 3.39
N LEU A 509 14.66 -19.90 3.81
CA LEU A 509 15.34 -21.14 3.42
C LEU A 509 15.20 -21.47 1.94
N LEU A 510 14.04 -21.21 1.35
CA LEU A 510 13.78 -21.48 -0.07
C LEU A 510 14.38 -20.43 -0.99
N GLY A 511 14.45 -19.16 -0.53
CA GLY A 511 15.02 -18.05 -1.28
C GLY A 511 16.55 -18.01 -1.28
N ALA A 512 17.21 -18.66 -0.31
CA ALA A 512 18.66 -18.74 -0.22
C ALA A 512 19.17 -20.15 -0.46
N ASN A 513 20.28 -20.30 -1.20
CA ASN A 513 20.90 -21.62 -1.43
C ASN A 513 21.70 -22.15 -0.22
N ILE A 514 21.23 -21.88 1.00
CA ILE A 514 21.98 -22.19 2.23
C ILE A 514 22.15 -23.71 2.44
N ILE A 515 21.19 -24.50 1.95
CA ILE A 515 21.23 -25.97 2.02
C ILE A 515 22.17 -26.54 0.96
N GLY A 516 22.15 -26.00 -0.27
CA GLY A 516 23.06 -26.42 -1.36
C GLY A 516 24.52 -26.22 -1.01
N ASP A 517 24.82 -25.11 -0.34
CA ASP A 517 26.18 -24.74 0.09
C ASP A 517 26.80 -25.71 1.13
N VAL A 518 25.99 -26.57 1.75
CA VAL A 518 26.47 -27.56 2.75
C VAL A 518 27.34 -28.65 2.11
N PHE A 519 27.09 -29.00 0.85
CA PHE A 519 27.84 -30.04 0.13
C PHE A 519 28.53 -29.45 -1.12
N PRO A 520 29.66 -28.74 -0.96
CA PRO A 520 30.35 -28.08 -2.08
C PRO A 520 30.66 -29.05 -3.22
N GLY A 521 30.26 -28.68 -4.45
CA GLY A 521 30.50 -29.48 -5.65
C GLY A 521 29.55 -30.67 -5.85
N LYS A 522 28.49 -30.80 -5.04
CA LYS A 522 27.40 -31.76 -5.26
C LYS A 522 26.09 -31.00 -5.52
N ASP A 523 25.47 -31.25 -6.67
CA ASP A 523 24.12 -30.76 -6.91
C ASP A 523 23.12 -31.53 -6.05
N ILE A 524 22.36 -30.79 -5.23
CA ILE A 524 21.28 -31.36 -4.44
C ILE A 524 20.00 -31.33 -5.28
N ASP A 525 19.52 -32.52 -5.64
CA ASP A 525 18.21 -32.70 -6.26
C ASP A 525 17.11 -32.30 -5.26
N LEU A 526 16.42 -31.19 -5.53
CA LEU A 526 15.34 -30.68 -4.67
C LEU A 526 14.19 -31.68 -4.53
N THR A 527 13.99 -32.61 -5.47
CA THR A 527 12.95 -33.66 -5.34
C THR A 527 13.31 -34.70 -4.27
N LYS A 528 14.56 -34.73 -3.82
CA LYS A 528 15.10 -35.59 -2.76
C LYS A 528 15.32 -34.87 -1.44
N MET A 529 14.85 -33.63 -1.35
CA MET A 529 14.85 -32.82 -0.13
C MET A 529 13.50 -32.96 0.58
N LEU A 530 13.52 -33.54 1.77
CA LEU A 530 12.34 -33.68 2.61
C LEU A 530 12.39 -32.73 3.80
N HIS A 531 11.25 -32.15 4.15
CA HIS A 531 11.09 -31.40 5.39
C HIS A 531 10.78 -32.39 6.53
N GLY A 532 11.78 -32.70 7.37
CA GLY A 532 11.73 -33.80 8.33
C GLY A 532 11.16 -33.42 9.69
N GLU A 533 11.59 -32.28 10.24
CA GLU A 533 11.11 -31.76 11.53
C GLU A 533 11.02 -30.24 11.51
N GLN A 534 10.06 -29.71 12.27
CA GLN A 534 9.85 -28.27 12.48
C GLN A 534 9.78 -27.98 13.98
N TYR A 535 10.47 -26.92 14.39
CA TYR A 535 10.27 -26.26 15.66
C TYR A 535 9.96 -24.78 15.43
N LEU A 536 9.04 -24.22 16.20
CA LEU A 536 8.78 -22.80 16.31
C LEU A 536 8.66 -22.44 17.79
N GLU A 537 9.35 -21.39 18.21
CA GLU A 537 9.15 -20.67 19.47
C GLU A 537 8.72 -19.24 19.18
N VAL A 538 7.61 -18.82 19.78
CA VAL A 538 7.08 -17.47 19.70
C VAL A 538 7.60 -16.68 20.88
N ILE A 539 8.43 -15.69 20.59
CA ILE A 539 9.09 -14.85 21.61
C ILE A 539 8.23 -13.63 21.91
N ARG A 540 7.54 -13.11 20.90
CA ARG A 540 6.58 -12.00 21.02
C ARG A 540 5.32 -12.30 20.23
N PRO A 541 4.15 -11.79 20.68
CA PRO A 541 2.93 -11.86 19.89
C PRO A 541 3.14 -11.34 18.47
N LEU A 542 2.59 -12.04 17.49
CA LEU A 542 2.63 -11.63 16.11
C LEU A 542 1.56 -10.55 15.87
N GLU A 543 2.00 -9.38 15.39
CA GLU A 543 1.10 -8.32 14.94
C GLU A 543 0.32 -8.74 13.68
N THR A 544 -0.79 -8.07 13.37
CA THR A 544 -1.64 -8.44 12.23
C THR A 544 -1.20 -7.86 10.88
N SER A 545 -0.16 -7.01 10.89
CA SER A 545 0.55 -6.53 9.71
C SER A 545 1.94 -6.03 10.12
N GLY A 546 2.91 -6.03 9.21
CA GLY A 546 4.22 -5.45 9.44
C GLY A 546 5.30 -5.96 8.49
N GLU A 547 6.54 -5.63 8.81
CA GLU A 547 7.74 -6.13 8.13
C GLU A 547 8.51 -7.07 9.05
N LEU A 548 8.91 -8.23 8.54
CA LEU A 548 9.70 -9.22 9.24
C LEU A 548 11.03 -9.46 8.53
N VAL A 549 12.13 -9.45 9.26
CA VAL A 549 13.46 -9.82 8.75
C VAL A 549 13.88 -11.15 9.37
N SER A 550 14.11 -12.17 8.55
CA SER A 550 14.54 -13.49 8.99
C SER A 550 15.98 -13.77 8.63
N LYS A 551 16.73 -14.36 9.56
CA LYS A 551 18.14 -14.70 9.43
C LYS A 551 18.34 -16.19 9.68
N ALA A 552 18.70 -16.94 8.64
CA ALA A 552 18.88 -18.39 8.68
C ALA A 552 20.36 -18.78 8.71
N ARG A 553 20.72 -19.82 9.46
CA ARG A 553 22.08 -20.39 9.55
C ARG A 553 22.05 -21.91 9.70
N VAL A 554 22.98 -22.62 9.07
CA VAL A 554 23.11 -24.08 9.25
C VAL A 554 23.83 -24.34 10.56
N VAL A 555 23.15 -24.94 11.52
CA VAL A 555 23.75 -25.20 12.85
C VAL A 555 24.39 -26.57 12.97
N ASP A 556 23.95 -27.53 12.16
CA ASP A 556 24.50 -28.88 12.18
C ASP A 556 24.16 -29.70 10.93
N VAL A 557 24.98 -30.73 10.66
CA VAL A 557 24.76 -31.68 9.58
C VAL A 557 25.04 -33.09 10.10
N LEU A 558 24.03 -33.95 10.05
CA LEU A 558 24.05 -35.28 10.63
C LEU A 558 24.04 -36.35 9.55
N ASP A 559 24.92 -37.35 9.71
CA ASP A 559 24.94 -38.51 8.83
C ASP A 559 23.90 -39.54 9.31
N LYS A 560 22.91 -39.81 8.46
CA LYS A 560 21.85 -40.78 8.73
C LYS A 560 22.00 -42.04 7.88
N GLY A 561 23.21 -42.30 7.37
CA GLY A 561 23.54 -43.48 6.55
C GLY A 561 23.26 -43.22 5.08
N SER A 562 22.03 -43.48 4.63
CA SER A 562 21.66 -43.26 3.22
C SER A 562 21.24 -41.82 2.88
N GLY A 563 21.26 -40.91 3.86
CA GLY A 563 20.91 -39.50 3.69
C GLY A 563 21.54 -38.62 4.77
N ALA A 564 21.45 -37.32 4.60
CA ALA A 564 21.92 -36.32 5.56
C ALA A 564 20.75 -35.56 6.17
N ALA A 565 20.79 -35.28 7.47
CA ALA A 565 19.87 -34.34 8.10
C ALA A 565 20.60 -33.00 8.34
N ILE A 566 20.03 -31.90 7.86
CA ILE A 566 20.61 -30.56 7.92
C ILE A 566 19.74 -29.74 8.86
N LEU A 567 20.33 -29.26 9.95
CA LEU A 567 19.65 -28.45 10.96
C LEU A 567 19.92 -26.99 10.67
N VAL A 568 18.86 -26.22 10.55
CA VAL A 568 18.92 -24.78 10.23
C VAL A 568 18.14 -24.02 11.30
N ASP A 569 18.83 -23.10 11.97
CA ASP A 569 18.18 -22.14 12.87
C ASP A 569 17.78 -20.91 12.08
N VAL A 570 16.61 -20.35 12.39
CA VAL A 570 16.14 -19.09 11.80
C VAL A 570 15.62 -18.17 12.88
N ASP A 571 16.19 -16.98 12.96
CA ASP A 571 15.76 -15.91 13.85
C ASP A 571 14.98 -14.86 13.07
N THR A 572 13.76 -14.55 13.50
CA THR A 572 12.90 -13.55 12.86
C THR A 572 12.77 -12.32 13.75
N PHE A 573 12.90 -11.13 13.15
CA PHE A 573 12.89 -9.83 13.80
C PHE A 573 11.81 -8.92 13.20
N ASP A 574 11.22 -8.04 14.01
CA ASP A 574 10.32 -6.97 13.55
C ASP A 574 11.09 -5.76 12.98
N GLU A 575 10.35 -4.78 12.46
CA GLU A 575 10.89 -3.51 11.91
C GLU A 575 11.72 -2.69 12.92
N ASN A 576 11.50 -2.92 14.22
CA ASN A 576 12.22 -2.26 15.31
C ASN A 576 13.48 -3.05 15.73
N GLY A 577 13.80 -4.14 15.03
CA GLY A 577 14.95 -5.00 15.31
C GLY A 577 14.76 -5.94 16.49
N ASN A 578 13.52 -6.11 16.98
CA ASN A 578 13.24 -7.04 18.06
C ASN A 578 12.99 -8.45 17.56
N ARG A 579 13.56 -9.45 18.23
CA ARG A 579 13.31 -10.86 17.91
C ARG A 579 11.86 -11.24 18.26
N VAL A 580 11.11 -11.71 17.27
CA VAL A 580 9.70 -12.13 17.39
C VAL A 580 9.54 -13.65 17.43
N ALA A 581 10.40 -14.39 16.72
CA ALA A 581 10.32 -15.84 16.64
C ALA A 581 11.68 -16.48 16.46
N TYR A 582 11.75 -17.74 16.88
CA TYR A 582 12.85 -18.65 16.59
C TYR A 582 12.28 -19.92 15.95
N ASN A 583 12.82 -20.29 14.79
CA ASN A 583 12.49 -21.53 14.13
C ASN A 583 13.74 -22.42 14.08
N GLN A 584 13.55 -23.74 14.24
CA GLN A 584 14.56 -24.71 13.86
C GLN A 584 13.97 -25.71 12.88
N VAL A 585 14.56 -25.75 11.69
CA VAL A 585 14.13 -26.59 10.58
C VAL A 585 15.12 -27.72 10.41
N THR A 586 14.63 -28.96 10.36
CA THR A 586 15.44 -30.12 9.98
C THR A 586 15.02 -30.59 8.60
N THR A 587 15.89 -30.41 7.62
CA THR A 587 15.69 -30.97 6.27
C THR A 587 16.47 -32.27 6.12
N PHE A 588 15.99 -33.18 5.28
CA PHE A 588 16.60 -34.47 5.02
C PHE A 588 16.91 -34.62 3.53
N ALA A 589 18.19 -34.72 3.21
CA ALA A 589 18.69 -34.90 1.85
C ALA A 589 18.93 -36.40 1.59
N ILE A 590 18.08 -37.02 0.78
CA ILE A 590 18.20 -38.43 0.42
C ILE A 590 19.43 -38.63 -0.51
N GLY A 591 20.26 -39.62 -0.22
CA GLY A 591 21.46 -39.95 -1.00
C GLY A 591 22.71 -39.17 -0.59
N MET A 592 22.58 -38.17 0.30
CA MET A 592 23.69 -37.31 0.73
C MET A 592 24.33 -37.76 2.06
N GLY A 593 24.07 -38.99 2.52
CA GLY A 593 24.69 -39.58 3.71
C GLY A 593 25.98 -40.35 3.41
N GLY A 594 26.48 -41.07 4.41
CA GLY A 594 27.62 -41.99 4.28
C GLY A 594 28.98 -41.29 4.32
N PHE A 595 29.02 -40.06 4.82
CA PHE A 595 30.24 -39.27 4.99
C PHE A 595 30.90 -39.47 6.36
N GLY A 596 30.37 -40.37 7.20
CA GLY A 596 30.96 -40.73 8.49
C GLY A 596 30.74 -39.69 9.59
N GLY A 597 29.76 -38.80 9.43
CA GLY A 597 29.44 -37.76 10.41
C GLY A 597 28.72 -38.26 11.65
N LYS A 598 28.50 -37.35 12.61
CA LYS A 598 27.72 -37.66 13.82
C LYS A 598 26.25 -37.94 13.49
N ARG A 599 25.62 -38.84 14.25
CA ARG A 599 24.23 -39.26 14.03
C ARG A 599 23.21 -38.43 14.80
N THR A 600 23.64 -37.69 15.82
CA THR A 600 22.79 -36.88 16.70
C THR A 600 23.42 -35.49 16.88
N SER A 601 22.60 -34.51 17.25
CA SER A 601 23.04 -33.15 17.57
C SER A 601 22.56 -32.81 18.97
N ASP A 602 23.43 -32.20 19.76
CA ASP A 602 23.13 -31.52 21.03
C ASP A 602 22.42 -30.16 20.82
N LYS A 603 22.41 -29.65 19.59
CA LYS A 603 21.70 -28.42 19.19
C LYS A 603 20.27 -28.66 18.71
N ALA A 604 19.90 -29.93 18.45
CA ALA A 604 18.56 -30.28 18.00
C ALA A 604 17.55 -30.05 19.14
N VAL A 605 16.44 -29.38 18.85
CA VAL A 605 15.32 -29.37 19.79
C VAL A 605 14.67 -30.75 19.79
N ASP A 606 14.66 -31.39 20.96
CA ASP A 606 14.18 -32.76 21.11
C ASP A 606 12.69 -32.91 20.78
N ILE A 607 12.36 -34.06 20.17
CA ILE A 607 10.99 -34.53 20.04
C ILE A 607 10.44 -35.03 21.38
N ALA A 608 9.12 -35.03 21.54
CA ALA A 608 8.47 -35.62 22.70
C ALA A 608 7.41 -36.63 22.24
N ASN A 609 7.61 -37.92 22.56
CA ASN A 609 6.64 -38.96 22.21
C ASN A 609 5.34 -38.77 23.00
N ALA A 610 4.23 -39.26 22.43
CA ALA A 610 2.95 -39.27 23.11
C ALA A 610 3.02 -40.16 24.37
N PRO A 611 2.39 -39.75 25.49
CA PRO A 611 2.25 -40.58 26.67
C PRO A 611 1.61 -41.94 26.35
N ALA A 612 2.07 -43.00 27.01
CA ALA A 612 1.56 -44.37 26.83
C ALA A 612 0.19 -44.59 27.51
N ARG A 613 -0.79 -43.75 27.19
CA ARG A 613 -2.18 -43.78 27.67
C ARG A 613 -3.13 -43.29 26.57
N ALA A 614 -4.44 -43.43 26.76
CA ALA A 614 -5.41 -42.87 25.82
C ALA A 614 -5.30 -41.33 25.77
N PRO A 615 -5.56 -40.69 24.59
CA PRO A 615 -5.56 -39.24 24.47
C PRO A 615 -6.67 -38.62 25.33
N ASP A 616 -6.39 -37.42 25.87
CA ASP A 616 -7.37 -36.64 26.63
C ASP A 616 -8.41 -35.98 25.72
N ALA A 617 -8.00 -35.65 24.50
CA ALA A 617 -8.88 -35.11 23.47
C ALA A 617 -8.45 -35.57 22.07
N THR A 618 -9.44 -35.70 21.19
CA THR A 618 -9.24 -35.98 19.78
C THR A 618 -10.12 -35.05 18.96
N VAL A 619 -9.55 -34.42 17.94
CA VAL A 619 -10.27 -33.59 16.96
C VAL A 619 -10.03 -34.15 15.57
N THR A 620 -11.09 -34.22 14.77
CA THR A 620 -11.02 -34.66 13.36
C THR A 620 -11.47 -33.54 12.43
N GLU A 621 -10.70 -33.27 11.39
CA GLU A 621 -11.04 -32.27 10.38
C GLU A 621 -10.68 -32.78 8.98
N LYS A 622 -11.61 -32.66 8.04
CA LYS A 622 -11.39 -33.09 6.66
C LYS A 622 -10.75 -31.96 5.87
N THR A 623 -9.58 -32.23 5.28
CA THR A 623 -8.92 -31.25 4.41
C THR A 623 -9.68 -31.09 3.09
N SER A 624 -9.60 -29.91 2.48
CA SER A 624 -10.12 -29.69 1.13
C SER A 624 -9.28 -30.44 0.09
N LEU A 625 -9.88 -30.82 -1.04
CA LEU A 625 -9.12 -31.26 -2.22
C LEU A 625 -8.14 -30.18 -2.70
N ASN A 626 -8.49 -28.90 -2.51
CA ASN A 626 -7.66 -27.76 -2.89
C ASN A 626 -6.75 -27.27 -1.75
N GLN A 627 -6.61 -28.01 -0.64
CA GLN A 627 -5.92 -27.51 0.55
C GLN A 627 -4.48 -27.09 0.26
N ALA A 628 -3.73 -27.91 -0.49
CA ALA A 628 -2.36 -27.60 -0.89
C ALA A 628 -2.30 -26.39 -1.84
N ALA A 629 -3.30 -26.25 -2.72
CA ALA A 629 -3.39 -25.13 -3.67
C ALA A 629 -3.65 -23.79 -2.97
N VAL A 630 -4.37 -23.78 -1.85
CA VAL A 630 -4.59 -22.59 -1.02
C VAL A 630 -3.36 -22.33 -0.14
N TYR A 631 -2.89 -23.34 0.59
CA TYR A 631 -1.78 -23.17 1.54
C TYR A 631 -0.49 -22.66 0.90
N ARG A 632 -0.15 -23.14 -0.31
CA ARG A 632 1.06 -22.68 -1.03
C ARG A 632 1.07 -21.18 -1.31
N LEU A 633 -0.09 -20.53 -1.37
CA LEU A 633 -0.19 -19.07 -1.57
C LEU A 633 0.38 -18.29 -0.38
N SER A 634 0.62 -18.94 0.75
CA SER A 634 1.31 -18.37 1.90
C SER A 634 2.84 -18.35 1.76
N GLY A 635 3.45 -19.01 0.76
CA GLY A 635 4.89 -18.84 0.48
C GLY A 635 5.66 -20.09 0.05
N ASP A 636 5.15 -21.30 0.31
CA ASP A 636 5.81 -22.54 -0.14
C ASP A 636 5.29 -22.99 -1.51
N TRP A 637 5.97 -22.51 -2.55
CA TRP A 637 5.61 -22.74 -3.95
C TRP A 637 6.08 -24.09 -4.51
N ASN A 638 6.68 -24.98 -3.71
CA ASN A 638 7.26 -26.22 -4.18
C ASN A 638 6.25 -27.03 -5.03
N PRO A 639 6.60 -27.37 -6.30
CA PRO A 639 5.68 -28.00 -7.23
C PRO A 639 5.22 -29.39 -6.77
N LEU A 640 5.95 -30.06 -5.85
CA LEU A 640 5.56 -31.35 -5.25
C LEU A 640 4.12 -31.36 -4.71
N HIS A 641 3.61 -30.19 -4.33
CA HIS A 641 2.31 -30.02 -3.69
C HIS A 641 1.16 -29.72 -4.64
N ILE A 642 1.42 -29.54 -5.94
CA ILE A 642 0.36 -29.21 -6.91
C ILE A 642 0.54 -29.86 -8.29
N ASP A 643 1.78 -30.05 -8.71
CA ASP A 643 2.12 -30.60 -10.02
C ASP A 643 2.27 -32.13 -9.96
N GLN A 644 1.54 -32.83 -10.82
CA GLN A 644 1.48 -34.29 -10.84
C GLN A 644 2.81 -34.93 -11.28
N ASP A 645 3.49 -34.34 -12.25
CA ASP A 645 4.73 -34.89 -12.79
C ASP A 645 5.86 -34.71 -11.78
N MET A 646 5.93 -33.55 -11.14
CA MET A 646 6.90 -33.27 -10.07
C MET A 646 6.66 -34.13 -8.83
N ALA A 647 5.40 -34.35 -8.43
CA ALA A 647 5.08 -35.28 -7.34
C ALA A 647 5.55 -36.71 -7.67
N THR A 648 5.36 -37.16 -8.91
CA THR A 648 5.77 -38.48 -9.38
C THR A 648 7.29 -38.64 -9.38
N LEU A 649 8.01 -37.61 -9.86
CA LEU A 649 9.48 -37.56 -9.80
C LEU A 649 10.01 -37.61 -8.35
N GLY A 650 9.33 -36.95 -7.42
CA GLY A 650 9.61 -37.03 -5.99
C GLY A 650 9.22 -38.34 -5.31
N GLY A 651 8.71 -39.33 -6.06
CA GLY A 651 8.34 -40.66 -5.54
C GLY A 651 6.93 -40.76 -4.98
N TYR A 652 6.06 -39.77 -5.22
CA TYR A 652 4.67 -39.77 -4.78
C TYR A 652 3.71 -40.01 -5.94
N ARG A 653 2.68 -40.85 -5.73
CA ARG A 653 1.71 -41.16 -6.81
C ARG A 653 0.85 -39.96 -7.24
N ARG A 654 0.74 -38.93 -6.40
CA ARG A 654 -0.03 -37.70 -6.62
C ARG A 654 0.49 -36.60 -5.70
N PRO A 655 0.18 -35.32 -5.97
CA PRO A 655 0.58 -34.22 -5.11
C PRO A 655 0.18 -34.44 -3.64
N ILE A 656 1.11 -34.14 -2.74
CA ILE A 656 0.92 -34.29 -1.29
C ILE A 656 0.64 -32.94 -0.65
N LEU A 657 -0.07 -32.93 0.47
CA LEU A 657 -0.24 -31.74 1.28
C LEU A 657 1.07 -31.40 1.99
N HIS A 658 1.36 -30.10 2.14
CA HIS A 658 2.51 -29.63 2.91
C HIS A 658 2.46 -30.15 4.35
N GLY A 659 3.58 -30.65 4.88
CA GLY A 659 3.67 -31.07 6.28
C GLY A 659 3.34 -29.92 7.25
N LEU A 660 3.78 -28.71 6.90
CA LEU A 660 3.52 -27.48 7.65
C LEU A 660 2.05 -27.04 7.61
N CYS A 661 1.31 -27.38 6.55
CA CYS A 661 -0.15 -27.21 6.54
C CYS A 661 -0.80 -28.12 7.58
N THR A 662 -0.45 -29.42 7.58
CA THR A 662 -0.92 -30.40 8.57
C THR A 662 -0.56 -29.99 10.01
N LEU A 663 0.61 -29.37 10.20
CA LEU A 663 1.03 -28.79 11.47
C LEU A 663 0.12 -27.63 11.90
N GLY A 664 -0.21 -26.73 10.97
CA GLY A 664 -1.14 -25.62 11.21
C GLY A 664 -2.55 -26.09 11.62
N PHE A 665 -3.10 -27.13 10.98
CA PHE A 665 -4.34 -27.78 11.41
C PHE A 665 -4.23 -28.26 12.87
N SER A 666 -3.16 -29.02 13.16
CA SER A 666 -2.95 -29.62 14.49
C SER A 666 -2.79 -28.55 15.57
N ALA A 667 -2.06 -27.48 15.28
CA ALA A 667 -1.88 -26.33 16.18
C ALA A 667 -3.21 -25.61 16.45
N ARG A 668 -4.04 -25.40 15.42
CA ARG A 668 -5.38 -24.81 15.61
C ARG A 668 -6.27 -25.69 16.47
N HIS A 669 -6.29 -27.01 16.24
CA HIS A 669 -7.06 -27.94 17.09
C HIS A 669 -6.66 -27.83 18.56
N ILE A 670 -5.35 -27.70 18.84
CA ILE A 670 -4.83 -27.56 20.21
C ILE A 670 -5.22 -26.20 20.80
N LEU A 671 -5.09 -25.11 20.05
CA LEU A 671 -5.50 -23.77 20.49
C LEU A 671 -6.98 -23.74 20.86
N GLN A 672 -7.84 -24.23 19.97
CA GLN A 672 -9.27 -24.34 20.20
C GLN A 672 -9.57 -25.18 21.46
N ARG A 673 -8.84 -26.29 21.66
CA ARG A 673 -9.15 -27.25 22.73
C ARG A 673 -8.60 -26.86 24.10
N PHE A 674 -7.40 -26.29 24.17
CA PHE A 674 -6.65 -26.09 25.42
C PHE A 674 -6.31 -24.63 25.73
N ALA A 675 -6.55 -23.71 24.79
CA ALA A 675 -6.22 -22.29 24.92
C ALA A 675 -7.42 -21.35 24.70
N ASN A 676 -8.67 -21.84 24.68
CA ASN A 676 -9.86 -21.03 24.30
C ASN A 676 -9.69 -20.31 22.95
N ASN A 677 -8.99 -20.99 22.03
CA ASN A 677 -8.60 -20.44 20.75
C ASN A 677 -7.77 -19.15 20.85
N ASP A 678 -7.15 -18.82 21.99
CA ASP A 678 -6.38 -17.59 22.21
C ASP A 678 -4.92 -17.77 21.75
N PRO A 679 -4.49 -17.07 20.68
CA PRO A 679 -3.15 -17.24 20.12
C PRO A 679 -2.06 -16.71 21.03
N SER A 680 -2.36 -15.79 21.97
CA SER A 680 -1.38 -15.25 22.91
C SER A 680 -0.86 -16.28 23.92
N LYS A 681 -1.59 -17.40 24.08
CA LYS A 681 -1.21 -18.51 24.94
C LYS A 681 -0.21 -19.46 24.30
N PHE A 682 0.00 -19.36 22.99
CA PHE A 682 0.93 -20.22 22.28
C PHE A 682 2.38 -19.80 22.55
N LYS A 683 3.20 -20.73 23.03
CA LYS A 683 4.62 -20.47 23.28
C LYS A 683 5.51 -21.14 22.25
N ALA A 684 5.34 -22.44 22.03
CA ALA A 684 6.17 -23.18 21.11
C ALA A 684 5.48 -24.42 20.55
N ILE A 685 5.96 -24.92 19.42
CA ILE A 685 5.54 -26.19 18.82
C ILE A 685 6.74 -26.93 18.25
N LYS A 686 6.79 -28.26 18.47
CA LYS A 686 7.73 -29.18 17.84
C LYS A 686 6.95 -30.28 17.12
N ALA A 687 7.40 -30.68 15.94
CA ALA A 687 6.81 -31.80 15.21
C ALA A 687 7.84 -32.53 14.33
N ARG A 688 7.62 -33.84 14.13
CA ARG A 688 8.30 -34.67 13.12
C ARG A 688 7.29 -35.18 12.09
N PHE A 689 7.67 -35.20 10.82
CA PHE A 689 6.82 -35.57 9.68
C PHE A 689 7.22 -36.94 9.08
N PRO A 690 6.75 -38.07 9.65
CA PRO A 690 7.15 -39.39 9.18
C PRO A 690 6.53 -39.82 7.85
N LYS A 691 5.35 -39.28 7.48
CA LYS A 691 4.57 -39.71 6.31
C LYS A 691 3.77 -38.56 5.68
N PRO A 692 3.50 -38.59 4.36
CA PRO A 692 2.74 -37.55 3.68
C PRO A 692 1.23 -37.64 3.96
N VAL A 693 0.55 -36.51 3.80
CA VAL A 693 -0.93 -36.40 3.74
C VAL A 693 -1.33 -36.10 2.30
N LEU A 694 -2.50 -36.59 1.88
CA LEU A 694 -3.05 -36.30 0.56
C LEU A 694 -4.21 -35.30 0.72
N PRO A 695 -4.28 -34.22 -0.08
CA PRO A 695 -5.41 -33.28 -0.02
C PRO A 695 -6.76 -34.02 -0.17
N GLY A 696 -7.73 -33.67 0.65
CA GLY A 696 -9.03 -34.35 0.73
C GLY A 696 -9.15 -35.42 1.83
N GLN A 697 -8.03 -35.84 2.43
CA GLN A 697 -8.03 -36.80 3.55
C GLN A 697 -8.41 -36.13 4.88
N THR A 698 -8.82 -36.96 5.83
CA THR A 698 -9.27 -36.55 7.15
C THR A 698 -8.14 -36.65 8.16
N LEU A 699 -7.78 -35.51 8.75
CA LEU A 699 -6.81 -35.44 9.82
C LEU A 699 -7.48 -35.77 11.15
N GLN A 700 -6.81 -36.54 12.00
CA GLN A 700 -7.19 -36.81 13.38
C GLN A 700 -6.05 -36.41 14.30
N THR A 701 -6.21 -35.34 15.08
CA THR A 701 -5.23 -34.87 16.07
C THR A 701 -5.60 -35.41 17.44
N ASN A 702 -4.78 -36.33 17.94
CA ASN A 702 -4.86 -36.88 19.29
C ASN A 702 -3.96 -36.07 20.22
N MET A 703 -4.47 -35.70 21.40
CA MET A 703 -3.82 -34.74 22.29
C MET A 703 -3.79 -35.27 23.73
N TRP A 704 -2.66 -35.08 24.40
CA TRP A 704 -2.45 -35.45 25.80
C TRP A 704 -1.95 -34.23 26.57
N HIS A 705 -2.66 -33.88 27.63
CA HIS A 705 -2.40 -32.70 28.44
C HIS A 705 -1.50 -33.06 29.63
N GLU A 706 -0.29 -32.51 29.66
CA GLU A 706 0.71 -32.72 30.72
C GLU A 706 1.23 -31.35 31.21
N GLY A 707 0.54 -30.76 32.19
CA GLY A 707 0.88 -29.43 32.72
C GLY A 707 0.69 -28.33 31.67
N SER A 708 1.75 -27.59 31.35
CA SER A 708 1.73 -26.55 30.30
C SER A 708 1.98 -27.09 28.89
N ARG A 709 2.31 -28.38 28.75
CA ARG A 709 2.64 -29.03 27.48
C ARG A 709 1.49 -29.92 27.02
N ILE A 710 1.08 -29.73 25.78
CA ILE A 710 0.14 -30.61 25.08
C ILE A 710 0.94 -31.48 24.12
N HIS A 711 1.15 -32.74 24.46
CA HIS A 711 1.69 -33.71 23.52
C HIS A 711 0.63 -34.02 22.47
N PHE A 712 1.03 -34.21 21.22
CA PHE A 712 0.07 -34.57 20.18
C PHE A 712 0.63 -35.51 19.12
N GLU A 713 -0.29 -36.19 18.45
CA GLU A 713 -0.04 -37.03 17.30
C GLU A 713 -1.15 -36.76 16.28
N THR A 714 -0.79 -36.60 14.99
CA THR A 714 -1.78 -36.44 13.93
C THR A 714 -1.75 -37.65 13.01
N LYS A 715 -2.93 -38.25 12.78
CA LYS A 715 -3.14 -39.39 11.89
C LYS A 715 -4.01 -39.00 10.70
N VAL A 716 -3.90 -39.77 9.64
CA VAL A 716 -4.88 -39.80 8.56
C VAL A 716 -5.93 -40.87 8.89
N LEU A 717 -7.17 -40.46 9.15
CA LEU A 717 -8.23 -41.34 9.64
C LEU A 717 -8.50 -42.52 8.69
N GLU A 718 -8.45 -42.28 7.38
CA GLU A 718 -8.74 -43.29 6.36
C GLU A 718 -7.70 -44.42 6.31
N SER A 719 -6.46 -44.16 6.75
CA SER A 719 -5.36 -45.12 6.66
C SER A 719 -4.81 -45.56 8.02
N GLY A 720 -5.11 -44.83 9.09
CA GLY A 720 -4.54 -45.00 10.42
C GLY A 720 -3.07 -44.58 10.55
N TYR A 721 -2.44 -44.09 9.47
CA TYR A 721 -1.03 -43.70 9.51
C TYR A 721 -0.81 -42.42 10.29
N THR A 722 0.19 -42.45 11.17
CA THR A 722 0.75 -41.26 11.81
C THR A 722 1.51 -40.43 10.78
N VAL A 723 1.10 -39.16 10.63
CA VAL A 723 1.70 -38.17 9.72
C VAL A 723 2.40 -37.04 10.48
N ILE A 724 2.07 -36.83 11.75
CA ILE A 724 2.85 -36.05 12.70
C ILE A 724 3.04 -36.87 13.97
N GLY A 725 4.28 -37.04 14.41
CA GLY A 725 4.62 -37.73 15.66
C GLY A 725 5.75 -37.05 16.41
N GLY A 726 6.03 -37.51 17.63
CA GLY A 726 7.06 -36.91 18.50
C GLY A 726 6.81 -35.42 18.77
N ALA A 727 5.55 -35.01 18.79
CA ALA A 727 5.15 -33.62 18.69
C ALA A 727 4.52 -33.10 19.99
N TYR A 728 4.69 -31.80 20.23
CA TYR A 728 4.09 -31.10 21.36
C TYR A 728 3.85 -29.63 21.04
N VAL A 729 2.92 -29.02 21.78
CA VAL A 729 2.75 -27.57 21.89
C VAL A 729 2.94 -27.17 23.34
N ASP A 730 3.78 -26.18 23.60
CA ASP A 730 3.86 -25.51 24.90
C ASP A 730 2.92 -24.31 24.90
N LEU A 731 2.08 -24.24 25.94
CA LEU A 731 1.20 -23.11 26.21
C LEU A 731 1.69 -22.35 27.44
N THR A 732 1.51 -21.02 27.49
CA THR A 732 1.84 -20.21 28.67
C THR A 732 0.88 -20.49 29.82
N GLU A 733 -0.38 -20.77 29.51
CA GLU A 733 -1.42 -21.19 30.43
C GLU A 733 -2.38 -22.15 29.72
N THR A 734 -2.82 -23.20 30.41
CA THR A 734 -3.81 -24.16 29.89
C THR A 734 -5.16 -23.95 30.58
N VAL A 735 -6.24 -24.02 29.81
CA VAL A 735 -7.60 -23.91 30.37
C VAL A 735 -8.03 -25.30 30.89
N PRO A 736 -8.57 -25.41 32.13
CA PRO A 736 -8.99 -26.70 32.69
C PRO A 736 -10.08 -27.37 31.84
N PHE A 737 -9.82 -28.63 31.46
CA PHE A 737 -10.78 -29.44 30.74
C PHE A 737 -11.95 -29.85 31.66
N LEU A 738 -13.13 -29.27 31.47
CA LEU A 738 -14.36 -29.88 31.96
C LEU A 738 -14.68 -31.08 31.06
N ARG A 739 -14.55 -32.30 31.60
CA ARG A 739 -15.11 -33.52 31.00
C ARG A 739 -16.64 -33.35 30.91
N THR A 740 -17.13 -32.74 29.86
CA THR A 740 -18.53 -32.90 29.48
C THR A 740 -18.66 -34.30 28.91
N ASN A 741 -19.06 -35.25 29.77
CA ASN A 741 -19.60 -36.53 29.35
C ASN A 741 -20.56 -36.32 28.18
N ASN A 742 -20.51 -37.24 27.21
CA ASN A 742 -21.48 -37.42 26.13
C ASN A 742 -22.88 -36.92 26.54
N VAL A 743 -23.20 -35.68 26.18
CA VAL A 743 -24.58 -35.26 26.04
C VAL A 743 -24.89 -35.63 24.62
N SER A 744 -25.67 -36.69 24.45
CA SER A 744 -26.39 -36.97 23.21
C SER A 744 -26.87 -35.65 22.63
N ALA A 745 -26.59 -35.41 21.34
CA ALA A 745 -27.09 -34.26 20.60
C ALA A 745 -28.55 -34.01 20.95
N THR A 746 -28.78 -33.08 21.87
CA THR A 746 -30.08 -32.48 22.09
C THR A 746 -30.10 -31.40 21.04
N GLU A 747 -30.97 -31.55 20.05
CA GLU A 747 -31.16 -30.57 18.98
C GLU A 747 -31.23 -29.17 19.60
N THR A 748 -30.16 -28.39 19.44
CA THR A 748 -30.11 -27.00 19.87
C THR A 748 -31.15 -26.22 19.08
N LEU A 749 -32.09 -25.61 19.79
CA LEU A 749 -33.16 -24.82 19.20
C LEU A 749 -32.57 -23.58 18.53
N LYS A 750 -32.91 -23.32 17.27
CA LYS A 750 -32.41 -22.14 16.53
C LYS A 750 -32.86 -20.83 17.18
N SER A 751 -33.98 -20.86 17.89
CA SER A 751 -34.50 -19.75 18.69
C SER A 751 -33.57 -19.33 19.84
N GLU A 752 -32.65 -20.18 20.33
CA GLU A 752 -31.72 -19.82 21.42
C GLU A 752 -30.84 -18.62 21.06
N ALA A 753 -30.22 -18.64 19.88
CA ALA A 753 -29.39 -17.53 19.41
C ALA A 753 -30.19 -16.22 19.27
N VAL A 754 -31.48 -16.32 18.91
CA VAL A 754 -32.37 -15.16 18.80
C VAL A 754 -32.71 -14.59 20.18
N PHE A 755 -32.93 -15.45 21.19
CA PHE A 755 -33.15 -15.00 22.56
C PHE A 755 -31.89 -14.39 23.21
N ASP A 756 -30.70 -14.89 22.89
CA ASP A 756 -29.44 -14.29 23.33
C ASP A 756 -29.21 -12.90 22.72
N ALA A 757 -29.51 -12.74 21.42
CA ALA A 757 -29.48 -11.44 20.77
C ALA A 757 -30.50 -10.47 21.37
N LEU A 758 -31.71 -10.95 21.69
CA LEU A 758 -32.74 -10.17 22.35
C LEU A 758 -32.35 -9.72 23.76
N LYS A 759 -31.67 -10.59 24.52
CA LYS A 759 -31.18 -10.28 25.86
C LYS A 759 -30.24 -9.07 25.84
N LYS A 760 -29.22 -9.11 24.98
CA LYS A 760 -28.26 -8.00 24.79
C LYS A 760 -28.96 -6.69 24.41
N ARG A 761 -30.01 -6.77 23.58
CA ARG A 761 -30.78 -5.58 23.13
C ARG A 761 -31.65 -4.98 24.22
N ILE A 762 -32.26 -5.80 25.07
CA ILE A 762 -33.05 -5.35 26.22
C ILE A 762 -32.14 -4.65 27.23
N GLU A 763 -30.96 -5.21 27.49
CA GLU A 763 -29.94 -4.61 28.35
C GLU A 763 -29.46 -3.25 27.82
N ALA A 764 -29.28 -3.12 26.49
CA ALA A 764 -28.86 -1.86 25.86
C ALA A 764 -29.94 -0.76 25.80
N ASN A 765 -31.23 -1.08 26.00
CA ASN A 765 -32.35 -0.14 25.80
C ASN A 765 -33.33 -0.07 26.99
N LEU A 766 -32.83 -0.28 28.21
CA LEU A 766 -33.60 -0.37 29.47
C LEU A 766 -34.71 0.68 29.64
N GLU A 767 -34.43 1.96 29.37
CA GLU A 767 -35.39 3.05 29.55
C GLU A 767 -36.55 3.04 28.53
N LYS A 768 -36.31 2.51 27.33
CA LYS A 768 -37.34 2.38 26.29
C LYS A 768 -38.20 1.14 26.51
N VAL A 769 -37.58 0.00 26.87
CA VAL A 769 -38.30 -1.27 27.06
C VAL A 769 -39.21 -1.26 28.29
N LYS A 770 -38.83 -0.57 29.38
CA LYS A 770 -39.66 -0.43 30.59
C LYS A 770 -41.02 0.25 30.34
N LYS A 771 -41.10 1.13 29.33
CA LYS A 771 -42.36 1.82 28.95
C LYS A 771 -43.42 0.88 28.38
N ILE A 772 -43.03 -0.32 27.94
CA ILE A 772 -43.98 -1.33 27.44
C ILE A 772 -44.77 -1.97 28.59
N ASN A 773 -44.17 -2.04 29.79
CA ASN A 773 -44.80 -2.50 31.04
C ASN A 773 -45.54 -3.85 30.90
N GLY A 774 -44.84 -4.89 30.42
CA GLY A 774 -45.42 -6.22 30.18
C GLY A 774 -44.45 -7.37 30.42
N VAL A 775 -45.00 -8.51 30.89
CA VAL A 775 -44.29 -9.78 31.06
C VAL A 775 -44.77 -10.78 30.02
N PHE A 776 -43.88 -11.21 29.13
CA PHE A 776 -44.17 -12.14 28.05
C PHE A 776 -43.54 -13.52 28.31
N GLN A 777 -44.30 -14.58 28.05
CA GLN A 777 -43.79 -15.94 28.04
C GLN A 777 -43.81 -16.50 26.63
N TYR A 778 -42.67 -16.97 26.15
CA TYR A 778 -42.54 -17.66 24.86
C TYR A 778 -42.43 -19.15 25.09
N ASN A 779 -43.26 -19.93 24.40
CA ASN A 779 -43.18 -21.39 24.35
C ASN A 779 -42.82 -21.79 22.92
N ILE A 780 -41.58 -22.27 22.73
CA ILE A 780 -41.08 -22.71 21.43
C ILE A 780 -41.31 -24.20 21.30
N THR A 781 -41.87 -24.59 20.15
CA THR A 781 -42.26 -25.97 19.86
C THR A 781 -41.41 -26.61 18.77
N VAL A 782 -41.13 -27.91 18.91
CA VAL A 782 -40.55 -28.77 17.88
C VAL A 782 -41.46 -30.00 17.75
N GLY A 783 -41.92 -30.30 16.54
CA GLY A 783 -42.88 -31.40 16.32
C GLY A 783 -44.20 -31.24 17.08
N GLY A 784 -44.60 -30.00 17.42
CA GLY A 784 -45.83 -29.70 18.17
C GLY A 784 -45.72 -29.77 19.70
N ASN A 785 -44.60 -30.26 20.24
CA ASN A 785 -44.33 -30.30 21.67
C ASN A 785 -43.47 -29.10 22.09
N THR A 786 -43.66 -28.56 23.29
CA THR A 786 -42.83 -27.44 23.80
C THR A 786 -41.41 -27.95 24.08
N ALA A 787 -40.45 -27.49 23.29
CA ALA A 787 -39.05 -27.84 23.38
C ALA A 787 -38.25 -26.84 24.23
N GLY A 788 -38.73 -25.60 24.36
CA GLY A 788 -38.12 -24.59 25.22
C GLY A 788 -39.11 -23.49 25.62
N SER A 789 -38.86 -22.85 26.77
CA SER A 789 -39.63 -21.68 27.20
C SER A 789 -38.70 -20.54 27.63
N TRP A 790 -39.13 -19.31 27.38
CA TRP A 790 -38.40 -18.09 27.75
C TRP A 790 -39.36 -17.07 28.35
N THR A 791 -38.86 -16.34 29.33
CA THR A 791 -39.58 -15.23 29.95
C THR A 791 -38.88 -13.93 29.60
N ILE A 792 -39.65 -12.98 29.09
CA ILE A 792 -39.24 -11.60 28.88
C ILE A 792 -40.04 -10.71 29.82
N ASP A 793 -39.44 -10.27 30.91
CA ASP A 793 -40.03 -9.31 31.85
C ASP A 793 -39.52 -7.90 31.50
N LEU A 794 -40.28 -7.17 30.71
CA LEU A 794 -39.92 -5.81 30.30
C LEU A 794 -40.14 -4.79 31.43
N LYS A 795 -40.88 -5.13 32.49
CA LYS A 795 -41.03 -4.26 33.68
C LYS A 795 -39.69 -4.19 34.43
N LYS A 796 -39.00 -5.33 34.51
CA LYS A 796 -37.67 -5.46 35.14
C LYS A 796 -36.51 -5.33 34.14
N GLY A 797 -36.78 -5.40 32.84
CA GLY A 797 -35.76 -5.35 31.78
C GLY A 797 -34.91 -6.63 31.72
N VAL A 798 -35.49 -7.79 32.03
CA VAL A 798 -34.76 -9.06 32.10
C VAL A 798 -35.35 -10.10 31.16
N LEU A 799 -34.45 -10.93 30.59
CA LEU A 799 -34.79 -12.08 29.76
C LEU A 799 -34.05 -13.31 30.28
N TYR A 800 -34.78 -14.41 30.48
CA TYR A 800 -34.19 -15.68 30.90
C TYR A 800 -34.95 -16.89 30.35
N LYS A 801 -34.23 -18.02 30.24
CA LYS A 801 -34.80 -19.31 29.86
C LYS A 801 -35.57 -19.91 31.03
N GLY A 802 -36.79 -20.38 30.76
CA GLY A 802 -37.73 -20.93 31.73
C GLY A 802 -39.03 -20.11 31.88
N PRO A 803 -40.03 -20.69 32.56
CA PRO A 803 -41.29 -20.00 32.85
C PRO A 803 -41.09 -18.85 33.84
N VAL A 804 -42.08 -17.96 33.94
CA VAL A 804 -42.06 -16.83 34.87
C VAL A 804 -41.84 -17.33 36.30
N LYS A 805 -40.73 -16.91 36.92
CA LYS A 805 -40.35 -17.32 38.28
C LYS A 805 -41.22 -16.65 39.36
N GLU A 806 -41.62 -15.40 39.15
CA GLU A 806 -42.45 -14.61 40.07
C GLU A 806 -43.32 -13.60 39.30
N GLY A 807 -44.60 -13.48 39.67
CA GLY A 807 -45.56 -12.55 39.05
C GLY A 807 -46.50 -13.17 38.01
N LYS A 808 -47.43 -12.37 37.47
CA LYS A 808 -48.41 -12.80 36.47
C LYS A 808 -47.85 -12.61 35.06
N VAL A 809 -47.93 -13.64 34.21
CA VAL A 809 -47.68 -13.54 32.77
C VAL A 809 -48.78 -12.67 32.14
N ASP A 810 -48.39 -11.57 31.50
CA ASP A 810 -49.35 -10.67 30.83
C ASP A 810 -49.75 -11.21 29.45
N CYS A 811 -48.82 -11.90 28.76
CA CYS A 811 -49.07 -12.54 27.48
C CYS A 811 -48.17 -13.75 27.22
N THR A 812 -48.75 -14.84 26.72
CA THR A 812 -48.03 -16.05 26.31
C THR A 812 -48.08 -16.19 24.79
N LEU A 813 -46.93 -16.38 24.14
CA LEU A 813 -46.78 -16.64 22.72
C LEU A 813 -46.26 -18.06 22.51
N THR A 814 -46.96 -18.84 21.69
CA THR A 814 -46.56 -20.21 21.35
C THR A 814 -46.40 -20.35 19.84
N MET A 815 -45.25 -20.85 19.37
CA MET A 815 -44.97 -21.08 17.94
C MET A 815 -43.85 -22.11 17.73
N SER A 816 -43.63 -22.51 16.47
CA SER A 816 -42.54 -23.45 16.13
C SER A 816 -41.18 -22.76 16.13
N ASP A 817 -40.10 -23.53 16.38
CA ASP A 817 -38.73 -23.02 16.36
C ASP A 817 -38.36 -22.30 15.04
N PRO A 818 -38.67 -22.85 13.85
CA PRO A 818 -38.43 -22.15 12.58
C PRO A 818 -39.30 -20.90 12.38
N ASP A 819 -40.60 -20.96 12.73
CA ASP A 819 -41.50 -19.81 12.56
C ASP A 819 -41.08 -18.64 13.48
N PHE A 820 -40.50 -18.91 14.65
CA PHE A 820 -39.95 -17.88 15.54
C PHE A 820 -38.75 -17.17 14.93
N VAL A 821 -37.83 -17.93 14.34
CA VAL A 821 -36.66 -17.38 13.65
C VAL A 821 -37.09 -16.54 12.45
N ASP A 822 -38.04 -17.02 11.64
CA ASP A 822 -38.56 -16.27 10.49
C ASP A 822 -39.34 -15.01 10.89
N LEU A 823 -40.06 -15.06 12.01
CA LEU A 823 -40.76 -13.88 12.56
C LEU A 823 -39.77 -12.82 13.05
N PHE A 824 -38.67 -13.22 13.67
CA PHE A 824 -37.63 -12.30 14.11
C PHE A 824 -36.79 -11.75 12.95
N ALA A 825 -36.53 -12.57 11.93
CA ALA A 825 -35.84 -12.16 10.70
C ALA A 825 -36.71 -11.28 9.78
N GLY A 826 -37.96 -10.99 10.15
CA GLY A 826 -38.91 -10.19 9.35
C GLY A 826 -39.47 -10.92 8.13
N LYS A 827 -39.17 -12.21 7.96
CA LYS A 827 -39.65 -13.06 6.86
C LYS A 827 -41.08 -13.53 7.06
N LEU A 828 -41.54 -13.61 8.31
CA LEU A 828 -42.91 -13.98 8.68
C LEU A 828 -43.63 -12.80 9.34
N ASN A 829 -44.71 -12.35 8.70
CA ASN A 829 -45.54 -11.27 9.25
C ASN A 829 -46.32 -11.76 10.50
N PRO A 830 -46.25 -11.06 11.66
CA PRO A 830 -46.90 -11.49 12.90
C PRO A 830 -48.44 -11.64 12.82
N GLN A 831 -49.12 -10.78 12.04
CA GLN A 831 -50.57 -10.86 11.86
C GLN A 831 -50.95 -12.08 11.01
N MET A 832 -50.18 -12.36 9.95
CA MET A 832 -50.38 -13.55 9.13
C MET A 832 -50.07 -14.83 9.90
N ALA A 833 -49.01 -14.84 10.71
CA ALA A 833 -48.66 -15.98 11.56
C ALA A 833 -49.79 -16.32 12.54
N PHE A 834 -50.44 -15.31 13.12
CA PHE A 834 -51.60 -15.50 13.99
C PHE A 834 -52.82 -16.02 13.23
N MET A 835 -53.17 -15.41 12.08
CA MET A 835 -54.30 -15.85 11.26
C MET A 835 -54.15 -17.28 10.72
N GLN A 836 -52.93 -17.72 10.43
CA GLN A 836 -52.62 -19.06 9.95
C GLN A 836 -52.47 -20.09 11.08
N GLY A 837 -52.65 -19.69 12.35
CA GLY A 837 -52.50 -20.56 13.51
C GLY A 837 -51.05 -20.96 13.86
N LYS A 838 -50.07 -20.36 13.19
CA LYS A 838 -48.62 -20.57 13.43
C LYS A 838 -48.11 -19.88 14.69
N LEU A 839 -48.71 -18.74 15.03
CA LEU A 839 -48.52 -18.04 16.29
C LEU A 839 -49.81 -18.11 17.10
N LYS A 840 -49.76 -18.76 18.26
CA LYS A 840 -50.86 -18.75 19.23
C LYS A 840 -50.55 -17.73 20.32
N VAL A 841 -51.49 -16.84 20.60
CA VAL A 841 -51.35 -15.81 21.63
C VAL A 841 -52.45 -16.00 22.67
N ALA A 842 -52.05 -16.07 23.94
CA ALA A 842 -52.95 -16.03 25.09
C ALA A 842 -52.62 -14.83 25.98
N GLY A 843 -53.62 -14.16 26.55
CA GLY A 843 -53.44 -12.97 27.40
C GLY A 843 -53.67 -11.65 26.67
N ASN A 844 -52.99 -10.58 27.10
CA ASN A 844 -53.27 -9.21 26.65
C ASN A 844 -52.69 -8.92 25.25
N LEU A 845 -53.55 -9.03 24.23
CA LEU A 845 -53.22 -8.82 22.82
C LEU A 845 -52.69 -7.40 22.50
N MET A 846 -53.07 -6.36 23.26
CA MET A 846 -52.55 -5.00 23.02
C MET A 846 -51.06 -4.87 23.35
N LEU A 847 -50.54 -5.68 24.27
CA LEU A 847 -49.11 -5.69 24.61
C LEU A 847 -48.26 -6.30 23.48
N VAL A 848 -48.80 -7.27 22.74
CA VAL A 848 -48.12 -7.86 21.56
C VAL A 848 -47.96 -6.85 20.43
N GLN A 849 -48.95 -5.97 20.23
CA GLN A 849 -48.85 -4.88 19.25
C GLN A 849 -47.77 -3.86 19.63
N LYS A 850 -47.66 -3.49 20.92
CA LYS A 850 -46.58 -2.62 21.42
C LYS A 850 -45.20 -3.25 21.28
N LEU A 851 -45.09 -4.56 21.56
CA LEU A 851 -43.85 -5.31 21.36
C LEU A 851 -43.41 -5.35 19.89
N SER A 852 -44.37 -5.50 18.97
CA SER A 852 -44.10 -5.50 17.52
C SER A 852 -43.54 -4.16 17.01
N GLY A 853 -43.89 -3.04 17.64
CA GLY A 853 -43.31 -1.73 17.34
C GLY A 853 -41.82 -1.66 17.63
N LEU A 854 -41.38 -2.26 18.75
CA LEU A 854 -39.96 -2.34 19.14
C LEU A 854 -39.15 -3.24 18.20
N MET A 855 -39.79 -4.24 17.58
CA MET A 855 -39.17 -5.13 16.60
C MET A 855 -39.12 -4.54 15.18
N LYS A 856 -40.07 -3.65 14.81
CA LYS A 856 -40.18 -3.06 13.46
C LYS A 856 -39.22 -1.89 13.18
N GLU A 857 -38.76 -1.15 14.19
CA GLU A 857 -37.86 0.00 14.00
C GLU A 857 -36.49 -0.35 13.40
N GLN A 858 -36.17 -1.63 13.15
CA GLN A 858 -34.87 -2.05 12.62
C GLN A 858 -34.92 -3.14 11.54
N SER A 859 -36.04 -3.39 10.86
CA SER A 859 -36.06 -4.33 9.71
C SER A 859 -35.45 -3.75 8.41
N LYS A 860 -34.65 -2.68 8.50
CA LYS A 860 -33.85 -2.11 7.41
C LYS A 860 -32.43 -1.84 7.92
N LEU A 861 -31.62 -2.89 7.99
CA LEU A 861 -30.15 -2.86 7.98
C LEU A 861 -29.68 -4.20 7.43
#